data_AF-A0A1G0P3U8-F1
#
_entry.id   AF-A0A1G0P3U8-F1
#
_cell.length_a   1.000
_cell.length_b   1.000
_cell.length_c   1.000
_cell.angle_alpha   90.00
_cell.angle_beta   90.00
_cell.angle_gamma   90.00
#
_symmetry.space_group_name_H-M   'P 1'
#
loop_
_entity.id
_entity.type
_entity.pdbx_description
1 polymer ?
#
loop_
_entity_poly.entity_id
_entity_poly.type
_entity_poly.pdbx_seq_one_letter_code
_entity_poly.pdbx_strand_id
1 'polypeptide(L)'
;MKILIRNKNISGIAIFCVIMSLGSFVKISAQTIIVSSPNGGENWEANSIQTISWTGAESITNVKIEYSLSQGITWHEIISSVDASLEQYSWKVPNIQISDVLIRISDASNSSISDVSDKAFSVFKSEINKSQGMQKNTIATSGTTIKIMPLGDSITEGVADPLEAGYRSKLFDLLYSAGYNFDFVGNQSSGTSSTSNPNFDPDHEGRPGWFAGPPSPDIYGNHNIADSLYKFLNSNPPDIILLHIGTNDISETASSYIKTATQVADQVNSLLNIIYNFTSDPNHNIVIFVAQVIDNIDNRGIEGSPYPQSIHQKTLDFNNYLETIVLPSRPTNQKIIKIDMYDALGLHYLVNNPNFYDRVHPSIQGYNVMADTWFTAIQNYYQPVLSGPNNNAVNQAIDITLSWNPPPAAFTMSAAYDLQIASDSSFLNIVFENSNIPGTSFQPTGFKFGTKYYWRVRIPGFGWSTVWNFTTKTMLVSTKIFLQGPYAGNSTMNTTLNSKGLIPASPPYNTSPWNYGGTENVNEIPPGVVDWVLVKLKANDTTVTKTRAAFLKSDGNIVDLDGTNPVSFNDILPGNYYIAVSHRNHLSVLSSVPAILINNLLTYDFSYDSSRFCGGGFGAKDLETGSVSVWGMIASDGNSDGLINTEDLNLAWRPENGFDKYLKGDYNLDGYVNAVDKNLFWRSNNGSNSQAQ
;
A
#
# COMPACT_ATOMS: atom_id res chain seq x y z
N MET A 1 -31.79 -38.60 -30.62
CA MET A 1 -32.90 -39.42 -31.15
C MET A 1 -33.88 -39.68 -30.01
N LYS A 2 -35.09 -39.09 -30.06
CA LYS A 2 -36.16 -39.35 -29.08
C LYS A 2 -36.78 -40.72 -29.38
N ILE A 3 -36.75 -41.69 -28.45
CA ILE A 3 -37.81 -42.71 -28.31
C ILE A 3 -37.96 -43.06 -26.82
N LEU A 4 -39.13 -42.75 -26.27
CA LEU A 4 -39.68 -43.29 -25.02
C LEU A 4 -40.01 -44.78 -25.19
N ILE A 5 -39.76 -45.62 -24.18
CA ILE A 5 -40.64 -46.75 -23.86
C ILE A 5 -40.84 -46.85 -22.34
N ARG A 6 -42.10 -46.74 -21.94
CA ARG A 6 -42.69 -47.14 -20.64
C ARG A 6 -42.69 -48.68 -20.54
N ASN A 7 -42.40 -49.26 -19.38
CA ASN A 7 -43.44 -49.85 -18.52
C ASN A 7 -42.89 -50.58 -17.28
N LYS A 8 -43.70 -50.40 -16.23
CA LYS A 8 -43.72 -50.93 -14.86
C LYS A 8 -43.48 -52.44 -14.67
N ASN A 9 -42.81 -52.74 -13.53
CA ASN A 9 -43.11 -53.75 -12.48
C ASN A 9 -43.17 -55.23 -12.89
N ILE A 10 -42.67 -56.24 -12.18
CA ILE A 10 -42.09 -56.56 -10.85
C ILE A 10 -41.52 -58.00 -11.09
N SER A 11 -40.39 -58.49 -10.58
CA SER A 11 -40.10 -59.10 -9.26
C SER A 11 -38.79 -59.89 -9.45
N GLY A 12 -38.00 -60.00 -8.38
CA GLY A 12 -36.61 -60.49 -8.44
C GLY A 12 -36.39 -61.99 -8.64
N ILE A 13 -35.10 -62.32 -8.76
CA ILE A 13 -34.42 -63.59 -8.43
C ILE A 13 -32.95 -63.23 -8.16
N ALA A 14 -32.42 -63.74 -7.04
CA ALA A 14 -31.04 -63.60 -6.59
C ALA A 14 -30.11 -64.66 -7.25
N ILE A 15 -28.79 -64.42 -7.27
CA ILE A 15 -27.73 -65.37 -6.87
C ILE A 15 -26.33 -64.70 -6.90
N PHE A 16 -25.57 -65.00 -5.85
CA PHE A 16 -24.19 -64.67 -5.48
C PHE A 16 -23.11 -65.10 -6.50
N CYS A 17 -22.04 -64.29 -6.69
CA CYS A 17 -20.64 -64.67 -6.43
C CYS A 17 -19.61 -63.52 -6.67
N VAL A 18 -18.92 -63.14 -5.58
CA VAL A 18 -17.50 -62.73 -5.38
C VAL A 18 -16.81 -61.76 -6.37
N ILE A 19 -16.31 -60.63 -5.83
CA ILE A 19 -14.88 -60.21 -5.79
C ILE A 19 -14.73 -59.10 -4.74
N MET A 20 -13.80 -59.28 -3.79
CA MET A 20 -13.23 -58.21 -2.96
C MET A 20 -12.28 -57.37 -3.81
N SER A 21 -12.42 -56.05 -3.81
CA SER A 21 -11.30 -55.12 -4.07
C SER A 21 -11.71 -53.68 -3.73
N LEU A 22 -10.91 -53.07 -2.85
CA LEU A 22 -10.61 -51.62 -2.76
C LEU A 22 -11.79 -50.65 -2.98
N GLY A 23 -12.37 -50.21 -1.87
CA GLY A 23 -13.23 -49.03 -1.84
C GLY A 23 -12.96 -48.26 -0.56
N SER A 24 -11.99 -47.35 -0.61
CA SER A 24 -11.87 -46.28 0.37
C SER A 24 -13.26 -45.66 0.55
N PHE A 25 -13.74 -45.59 1.79
CA PHE A 25 -14.87 -44.74 2.11
C PHE A 25 -14.45 -43.30 1.76
N VAL A 26 -14.88 -42.79 0.61
CA VAL A 26 -14.91 -41.36 0.37
C VAL A 26 -15.84 -40.81 1.44
N LYS A 27 -15.29 -40.17 2.46
CA LYS A 27 -16.05 -39.28 3.32
C LYS A 27 -16.49 -38.14 2.41
N ILE A 28 -17.71 -38.24 1.86
CA ILE A 28 -18.35 -37.10 1.20
C ILE A 28 -18.63 -36.12 2.34
N SER A 29 -17.66 -35.25 2.63
CA SER A 29 -17.93 -34.07 3.44
C SER A 29 -18.85 -33.20 2.61
N ALA A 30 -20.06 -32.95 3.09
CA ALA A 30 -20.91 -31.95 2.46
C ALA A 30 -20.16 -30.62 2.50
N GLN A 31 -20.04 -29.96 1.36
CA GLN A 31 -19.48 -28.61 1.31
C GLN A 31 -20.46 -27.69 2.03
N THR A 32 -20.01 -27.11 3.15
CA THR A 32 -20.82 -26.24 4.00
C THR A 32 -20.15 -24.89 4.16
N ILE A 33 -20.94 -23.86 4.43
CA ILE A 33 -20.51 -22.60 5.02
C ILE A 33 -21.44 -22.39 6.19
N ILE A 34 -20.95 -21.85 7.30
CA ILE A 34 -21.78 -21.47 8.44
C ILE A 34 -21.40 -20.06 8.85
N VAL A 35 -22.33 -19.10 8.80
CA VAL A 35 -22.14 -17.74 9.32
C VAL A 35 -22.08 -17.83 10.85
N SER A 36 -20.96 -17.44 11.45
CA SER A 36 -20.76 -17.51 12.91
C SER A 36 -20.93 -16.15 13.60
N SER A 37 -20.75 -15.04 12.89
CA SER A 37 -21.03 -13.68 13.36
C SER A 37 -21.20 -12.72 12.16
N PRO A 38 -22.14 -11.77 12.17
CA PRO A 38 -23.27 -11.72 13.09
C PRO A 38 -24.22 -12.87 12.77
N ASN A 39 -24.73 -13.54 13.80
CA ASN A 39 -25.66 -14.66 13.62
C ASN A 39 -27.02 -14.39 14.29
N GLY A 40 -27.23 -13.20 14.85
CA GLY A 40 -28.55 -12.73 15.27
C GLY A 40 -28.56 -11.99 16.61
N GLY A 41 -29.24 -10.84 16.64
CA GLY A 41 -29.48 -10.05 17.85
C GLY A 41 -28.32 -9.16 18.28
N GLU A 42 -27.23 -9.11 17.52
CA GLU A 42 -26.15 -8.14 17.74
C GLU A 42 -26.64 -6.71 17.47
N ASN A 43 -26.04 -5.73 18.16
CA ASN A 43 -26.28 -4.31 17.95
C ASN A 43 -24.96 -3.67 17.52
N TRP A 44 -24.85 -3.34 16.24
CA TRP A 44 -23.66 -2.78 15.64
C TRP A 44 -23.79 -1.27 15.46
N GLU A 45 -22.73 -0.54 15.73
CA GLU A 45 -22.73 0.91 15.55
C GLU A 45 -22.54 1.27 14.07
N ALA A 46 -23.37 2.15 13.53
CA ALA A 46 -23.22 2.69 12.18
C ALA A 46 -21.83 3.35 12.00
N ASN A 47 -21.19 3.16 10.84
CA ASN A 47 -19.81 3.58 10.54
C ASN A 47 -18.69 2.89 11.35
N SER A 48 -19.01 1.95 12.25
CA SER A 48 -17.99 1.13 12.90
C SER A 48 -17.48 0.01 11.99
N ILE A 49 -16.28 -0.49 12.29
CA ILE A 49 -15.77 -1.73 11.69
C ILE A 49 -16.20 -2.87 12.59
N GLN A 50 -16.89 -3.84 12.01
CA GLN A 50 -17.37 -5.04 12.69
C GLN A 50 -16.87 -6.27 11.95
N THR A 51 -16.63 -7.36 12.68
CA THR A 51 -16.12 -8.60 12.10
C THR A 51 -17.27 -9.52 11.73
N ILE A 52 -17.32 -9.89 10.44
CA ILE A 52 -18.13 -10.99 9.92
C ILE A 52 -17.26 -12.26 9.98
N SER A 53 -17.76 -13.36 10.52
CA SER A 53 -17.02 -14.62 10.64
C SER A 53 -17.83 -15.79 10.09
N TRP A 54 -17.13 -16.81 9.62
CA TRP A 54 -17.72 -18.05 9.14
C TRP A 54 -16.87 -19.27 9.50
N THR A 55 -17.48 -20.45 9.44
CA THR A 55 -16.81 -21.74 9.64
C THR A 55 -17.29 -22.76 8.59
N GLY A 56 -16.66 -23.94 8.56
CA GLY A 56 -17.10 -25.06 7.71
C GLY A 56 -16.66 -24.98 6.24
N ALA A 57 -15.96 -23.92 5.84
CA ALA A 57 -15.56 -23.61 4.46
C ALA A 57 -14.25 -24.32 4.01
N GLU A 58 -13.90 -25.46 4.60
CA GLU A 58 -12.60 -26.16 4.42
C GLU A 58 -12.31 -26.56 2.95
N SER A 59 -13.36 -26.72 2.13
CA SER A 59 -13.25 -27.07 0.71
C SER A 59 -13.61 -25.93 -0.24
N ILE A 60 -13.65 -24.69 0.25
CA ILE A 60 -14.03 -23.49 -0.52
C ILE A 60 -12.81 -22.58 -0.56
N THR A 61 -12.39 -22.15 -1.75
CA THR A 61 -11.21 -21.27 -1.89
C THR A 61 -11.56 -19.83 -1.54
N ASN A 62 -12.71 -19.36 -2.00
CA ASN A 62 -13.14 -17.98 -1.81
C ASN A 62 -14.64 -17.91 -1.51
N VAL A 63 -15.00 -17.00 -0.62
CA VAL A 63 -16.40 -16.67 -0.31
C VAL A 63 -16.77 -15.28 -0.82
N LYS A 64 -18.04 -15.13 -1.19
CA LYS A 64 -18.71 -13.86 -1.43
C LYS A 64 -19.50 -13.49 -0.17
N ILE A 65 -19.50 -12.21 0.21
CA ILE A 65 -20.24 -11.71 1.38
C ILE A 65 -21.21 -10.61 0.94
N GLU A 66 -22.46 -10.71 1.39
CA GLU A 66 -23.54 -9.78 1.08
C GLU A 66 -24.35 -9.45 2.34
N TYR A 67 -24.98 -8.28 2.38
CA TYR A 67 -25.96 -7.91 3.41
C TYR A 67 -27.32 -7.62 2.82
N SER A 68 -28.39 -7.83 3.59
CA SER A 68 -29.75 -7.47 3.20
C SER A 68 -30.35 -6.47 4.19
N LEU A 69 -31.02 -5.45 3.65
CA LEU A 69 -31.84 -4.50 4.39
C LEU A 69 -33.35 -4.79 4.26
N SER A 70 -33.70 -5.89 3.59
CA SER A 70 -35.07 -6.24 3.17
C SER A 70 -35.42 -7.68 3.54
N GLN A 71 -34.90 -8.16 4.67
CA GLN A 71 -35.12 -9.53 5.17
C GLN A 71 -34.81 -10.62 4.13
N GLY A 72 -33.75 -10.42 3.34
CA GLY A 72 -33.26 -11.38 2.36
C GLY A 72 -33.94 -11.31 0.99
N ILE A 73 -34.82 -10.34 0.73
CA ILE A 73 -35.45 -10.13 -0.60
C ILE A 73 -34.43 -9.56 -1.60
N THR A 74 -33.68 -8.54 -1.19
CA THR A 74 -32.60 -7.91 -1.95
C THR A 74 -31.29 -7.97 -1.18
N TRP A 75 -30.19 -8.20 -1.90
CA TRP A 75 -28.86 -8.36 -1.33
C TRP A 75 -27.90 -7.32 -1.92
N HIS A 76 -27.14 -6.69 -1.04
CA HIS A 76 -26.10 -5.73 -1.37
C HIS A 76 -24.75 -6.38 -1.15
N GLU A 77 -23.87 -6.31 -2.15
CA GLU A 77 -22.55 -6.89 -2.07
C GLU A 77 -21.66 -6.10 -1.09
N ILE A 78 -21.01 -6.83 -0.17
CA ILE A 78 -19.92 -6.31 0.66
C ILE A 78 -18.60 -6.56 -0.07
N ILE A 79 -18.38 -7.80 -0.49
CA ILE A 79 -17.23 -8.21 -1.28
C ILE A 79 -17.57 -9.41 -2.16
N SER A 80 -17.11 -9.38 -3.42
CA SER A 80 -17.38 -10.41 -4.42
C SER A 80 -16.55 -11.69 -4.25
N SER A 81 -15.36 -11.60 -3.62
CA SER A 81 -14.47 -12.73 -3.38
C SER A 81 -13.43 -12.41 -2.30
N VAL A 82 -13.38 -13.22 -1.24
CA VAL A 82 -12.35 -13.18 -0.18
C VAL A 82 -11.91 -14.60 0.15
N ASP A 83 -10.63 -14.81 0.46
CA ASP A 83 -10.07 -16.12 0.81
C ASP A 83 -10.83 -16.73 1.99
N ALA A 84 -11.43 -17.91 1.77
CA ALA A 84 -12.29 -18.54 2.76
C ALA A 84 -11.52 -19.03 3.99
N SER A 85 -10.20 -19.26 3.86
CA SER A 85 -9.32 -19.71 4.95
C SER A 85 -9.07 -18.64 6.02
N LEU A 86 -9.45 -17.39 5.75
CA LEU A 86 -9.38 -16.32 6.74
C LEU A 86 -10.42 -16.51 7.85
N GLU A 87 -11.52 -17.24 7.60
CA GLU A 87 -12.65 -17.47 8.52
C GLU A 87 -13.33 -16.19 9.05
N GLN A 88 -12.88 -15.01 8.62
CA GLN A 88 -13.37 -13.72 9.03
C GLN A 88 -13.10 -12.61 8.00
N TYR A 89 -13.90 -11.55 8.07
CA TYR A 89 -13.83 -10.38 7.23
C TYR A 89 -14.23 -9.12 8.01
N SER A 90 -13.41 -8.08 7.95
CA SER A 90 -13.70 -6.78 8.57
C SER A 90 -14.61 -5.96 7.67
N TRP A 91 -15.83 -5.68 8.12
CA TRP A 91 -16.82 -4.92 7.37
C TRP A 91 -17.07 -3.55 8.00
N LYS A 92 -17.02 -2.49 7.18
CA LYS A 92 -17.49 -1.15 7.57
C LYS A 92 -19.01 -1.09 7.47
N VAL A 93 -19.68 -1.05 8.62
CA VAL A 93 -21.14 -1.03 8.69
C VAL A 93 -21.67 0.28 8.07
N PRO A 94 -22.60 0.24 7.10
CA PRO A 94 -23.15 1.44 6.46
C PRO A 94 -23.76 2.44 7.45
N ASN A 95 -23.76 3.73 7.09
CA ASN A 95 -24.30 4.82 7.92
C ASN A 95 -25.85 4.86 7.95
N ILE A 96 -26.48 3.76 8.32
CA ILE A 96 -27.93 3.59 8.37
C ILE A 96 -28.34 3.08 9.75
N GLN A 97 -29.49 3.53 10.25
CA GLN A 97 -30.10 2.98 11.46
C GLN A 97 -31.23 2.04 11.02
N ILE A 98 -31.14 0.76 11.38
CA ILE A 98 -32.07 -0.29 10.94
C ILE A 98 -31.95 -1.51 11.86
N SER A 99 -33.06 -2.18 12.17
CA SER A 99 -33.08 -3.33 13.09
C SER A 99 -33.01 -4.71 12.42
N ASP A 100 -33.12 -4.74 11.08
CA ASP A 100 -33.47 -5.93 10.32
C ASP A 100 -32.40 -6.29 9.27
N VAL A 101 -31.12 -6.34 9.68
CA VAL A 101 -30.00 -6.66 8.75
C VAL A 101 -29.66 -8.14 8.80
N LEU A 102 -29.46 -8.76 7.63
CA LEU A 102 -28.96 -10.14 7.50
C LEU A 102 -27.64 -10.16 6.76
N ILE A 103 -26.77 -11.13 7.07
CA ILE A 103 -25.56 -11.45 6.30
C ILE A 103 -25.76 -12.76 5.55
N ARG A 104 -25.31 -12.82 4.29
CA ARG A 104 -25.17 -14.05 3.51
C ARG A 104 -23.72 -14.23 3.10
N ILE A 105 -23.23 -15.46 3.26
CA ILE A 105 -21.92 -15.88 2.79
C ILE A 105 -22.13 -17.04 1.82
N SER A 106 -21.55 -16.96 0.63
CA SER A 106 -21.64 -18.03 -0.38
C SER A 106 -20.28 -18.37 -0.97
N ASP A 107 -20.11 -19.57 -1.51
CA ASP A 107 -18.96 -19.87 -2.36
C ASP A 107 -18.97 -18.90 -3.57
N ALA A 108 -17.85 -18.21 -3.80
CA ALA A 108 -17.73 -17.21 -4.85
C ALA A 108 -17.89 -17.80 -6.26
N SER A 109 -17.60 -19.09 -6.43
CA SER A 109 -17.72 -19.84 -7.69
C SER A 109 -19.06 -20.58 -7.81
N ASN A 110 -19.75 -20.83 -6.70
CA ASN A 110 -21.01 -21.59 -6.67
C ASN A 110 -21.95 -21.11 -5.56
N SER A 111 -22.78 -20.11 -5.87
CA SER A 111 -23.75 -19.53 -4.93
C SER A 111 -24.78 -20.50 -4.33
N SER A 112 -24.92 -21.73 -4.84
CA SER A 112 -25.78 -22.75 -4.22
C SER A 112 -25.25 -23.26 -2.88
N ILE A 113 -23.95 -23.09 -2.63
CA ILE A 113 -23.33 -23.29 -1.32
C ILE A 113 -23.33 -21.93 -0.65
N SER A 114 -24.26 -21.73 0.27
CA SER A 114 -24.37 -20.49 1.01
C SER A 114 -24.99 -20.74 2.38
N ASP A 115 -24.75 -19.78 3.26
CA ASP A 115 -25.44 -19.69 4.53
C ASP A 115 -25.83 -18.24 4.82
N VAL A 116 -26.89 -18.08 5.61
CA VAL A 116 -27.45 -16.78 5.99
C VAL A 116 -27.51 -16.74 7.51
N SER A 117 -27.18 -15.59 8.10
CA SER A 117 -27.29 -15.36 9.54
C SER A 117 -28.67 -15.79 10.08
N ASP A 118 -28.71 -16.55 11.17
CA ASP A 118 -29.90 -17.20 11.72
C ASP A 118 -31.02 -16.21 12.09
N LYS A 119 -30.64 -15.00 12.53
CA LYS A 119 -31.59 -13.89 12.77
C LYS A 119 -30.98 -12.57 12.34
N ALA A 120 -31.86 -11.57 12.23
CA ALA A 120 -31.40 -10.21 11.99
C ALA A 120 -30.61 -9.65 13.18
N PHE A 121 -29.63 -8.81 12.85
CA PHE A 121 -28.94 -7.92 13.78
C PHE A 121 -29.34 -6.47 13.50
N SER A 122 -29.12 -5.58 14.47
CA SER A 122 -29.44 -4.16 14.32
C SER A 122 -28.19 -3.33 14.09
N VAL A 123 -28.35 -2.25 13.34
CA VAL A 123 -27.41 -1.15 13.23
C VAL A 123 -28.01 0.08 13.90
N PHE A 124 -27.34 0.62 14.91
CA PHE A 124 -27.75 1.84 15.60
C PHE A 124 -26.79 2.99 15.29
N LYS A 125 -27.32 4.21 15.29
CA LYS A 125 -26.47 5.41 15.35
C LYS A 125 -26.33 5.78 16.82
N SER A 126 -25.11 6.05 17.27
CA SER A 126 -24.92 6.59 18.62
C SER A 126 -25.73 7.87 18.77
N GLU A 127 -26.71 7.85 19.67
CA GLU A 127 -27.45 9.04 20.04
C GLU A 127 -26.52 9.94 20.84
N ILE A 128 -26.11 11.07 20.25
CA ILE A 128 -25.63 12.21 21.04
C ILE A 128 -26.81 12.58 21.94
N ASN A 129 -26.70 12.28 23.24
CA ASN A 129 -27.71 12.56 24.25
C ASN A 129 -28.28 13.98 24.10
N LYS A 130 -29.45 14.09 23.45
CA LYS A 130 -30.27 15.31 23.43
C LYS A 130 -31.19 15.27 24.64
N SER A 131 -30.66 15.57 25.82
CA SER A 131 -31.50 16.06 26.91
C SER A 131 -30.70 16.96 27.85
N GLN A 132 -31.38 17.99 28.37
CA GLN A 132 -30.90 19.13 29.14
C GLN A 132 -30.49 20.32 28.25
N GLY A 133 -31.30 21.39 28.34
CA GLY A 133 -31.17 22.60 27.56
C GLY A 133 -29.80 23.24 27.67
N MET A 134 -29.42 23.95 26.60
CA MET A 134 -28.23 24.79 26.53
C MET A 134 -28.20 25.79 27.70
N GLN A 135 -27.61 25.38 28.81
CA GLN A 135 -26.75 26.29 29.54
C GLN A 135 -25.36 26.17 28.94
N LYS A 136 -24.83 27.32 28.53
CA LYS A 136 -23.42 27.56 28.22
C LYS A 136 -22.56 26.86 29.28
N ASN A 137 -22.08 25.66 28.96
CA ASN A 137 -20.85 25.17 29.55
C ASN A 137 -19.74 25.59 28.60
N THR A 138 -19.18 26.75 28.92
CA THR A 138 -17.87 27.18 28.44
C THR A 138 -16.85 26.16 28.94
N ILE A 139 -16.66 25.07 28.18
CA ILE A 139 -15.47 24.23 28.34
C ILE A 139 -14.39 24.95 27.55
N ALA A 140 -13.51 25.65 28.26
CA ALA A 140 -12.26 26.12 27.70
C ALA A 140 -11.44 24.90 27.25
N THR A 141 -11.42 24.64 25.94
CA THR A 141 -10.53 23.68 25.29
C THR A 141 -9.14 24.28 25.21
N SER A 142 -8.16 23.62 25.82
CA SER A 142 -6.73 23.95 25.70
C SER A 142 -6.15 23.50 24.35
N GLY A 143 -6.75 23.96 23.24
CA GLY A 143 -6.22 23.84 21.89
C GLY A 143 -6.12 25.23 21.27
N THR A 144 -4.97 25.58 20.69
CA THR A 144 -4.76 26.89 20.07
C THR A 144 -5.57 27.00 18.79
N THR A 145 -6.49 27.96 18.70
CA THR A 145 -7.20 28.30 17.46
C THR A 145 -6.23 28.89 16.45
N ILE A 146 -6.26 28.41 15.20
CA ILE A 146 -5.40 28.90 14.11
C ILE A 146 -6.02 30.18 13.52
N LYS A 147 -5.31 31.30 13.59
CA LYS A 147 -5.75 32.56 12.99
C LYS A 147 -5.35 32.64 11.53
N ILE A 148 -6.31 32.79 10.64
CA ILE A 148 -6.11 32.87 9.20
C ILE A 148 -6.51 34.27 8.72
N MET A 149 -5.60 34.99 8.06
CA MET A 149 -5.88 36.30 7.48
C MET A 149 -6.02 36.18 5.96
N PRO A 150 -7.24 36.24 5.41
CA PRO A 150 -7.45 36.49 3.99
C PRO A 150 -6.99 37.91 3.64
N LEU A 151 -5.84 38.05 2.98
CA LEU A 151 -5.22 39.34 2.68
C LEU A 151 -5.19 39.58 1.17
N GLY A 152 -5.78 40.67 0.71
CA GLY A 152 -5.79 40.98 -0.72
C GLY A 152 -6.61 42.20 -1.09
N ASP A 153 -7.11 42.20 -2.32
CA ASP A 153 -7.89 43.29 -2.91
C ASP A 153 -9.41 42.99 -2.96
N SER A 154 -10.11 43.50 -3.98
CA SER A 154 -11.54 43.26 -4.22
C SER A 154 -11.87 41.79 -4.42
N ILE A 155 -10.93 41.00 -4.94
CA ILE A 155 -11.15 39.57 -5.14
C ILE A 155 -11.24 38.87 -3.79
N THR A 156 -10.42 39.26 -2.80
CA THR A 156 -10.49 38.71 -1.43
C THR A 156 -11.70 39.22 -0.65
N GLU A 157 -12.10 40.48 -0.83
CA GLU A 157 -13.36 40.97 -0.26
C GLU A 157 -14.56 40.18 -0.83
N GLY A 158 -14.54 39.82 -2.12
CA GLY A 158 -15.63 39.07 -2.74
C GLY A 158 -16.52 39.94 -3.63
N VAL A 159 -15.96 40.94 -4.30
CA VAL A 159 -16.70 41.73 -5.29
C VAL A 159 -17.24 40.82 -6.40
N ALA A 160 -18.45 41.12 -6.88
CA ALA A 160 -19.23 40.31 -7.83
C ALA A 160 -19.85 39.01 -7.27
N ASP A 161 -19.56 38.64 -6.02
CA ASP A 161 -20.37 37.69 -5.27
C ASP A 161 -21.55 38.41 -4.61
N PRO A 162 -22.82 38.01 -4.89
CA PRO A 162 -23.99 38.59 -4.23
C PRO A 162 -23.99 38.46 -2.71
N LEU A 163 -23.21 37.53 -2.17
CA LEU A 163 -23.04 37.33 -0.73
C LEU A 163 -21.90 38.15 -0.14
N GLU A 164 -21.13 38.88 -0.95
CA GLU A 164 -19.95 39.66 -0.55
C GLU A 164 -18.93 38.84 0.28
N ALA A 165 -18.85 37.53 0.05
CA ALA A 165 -17.98 36.62 0.80
C ALA A 165 -16.86 36.02 -0.08
N GLY A 166 -17.03 36.05 -1.41
CA GLY A 166 -16.05 35.54 -2.37
C GLY A 166 -15.69 34.07 -2.09
N TYR A 167 -14.40 33.75 -2.12
CA TYR A 167 -13.94 32.38 -1.80
C TYR A 167 -14.04 32.05 -0.31
N ARG A 168 -14.14 33.06 0.57
CA ARG A 168 -14.03 32.89 2.03
C ARG A 168 -15.17 32.05 2.59
N SER A 169 -16.40 32.22 2.07
CA SER A 169 -17.55 31.43 2.54
C SER A 169 -17.35 29.93 2.31
N LYS A 170 -17.03 29.50 1.08
CA LYS A 170 -16.85 28.07 0.79
C LYS A 170 -15.60 27.53 1.49
N LEU A 171 -14.52 28.31 1.54
CA LEU A 171 -13.31 27.92 2.25
C LEU A 171 -13.59 27.69 3.75
N PHE A 172 -14.38 28.56 4.38
CA PHE A 172 -14.82 28.39 5.76
C PHE A 172 -15.54 27.06 5.95
N ASP A 173 -16.51 26.76 5.08
CA ASP A 173 -17.29 25.51 5.16
C ASP A 173 -16.42 24.27 4.99
N LEU A 174 -15.44 24.31 4.08
CA LEU A 174 -14.49 23.22 3.87
C LEU A 174 -13.60 22.99 5.10
N LEU A 175 -13.02 24.06 5.66
CA LEU A 175 -12.19 23.99 6.87
C LEU A 175 -13.00 23.51 8.08
N TYR A 176 -14.20 24.05 8.26
CA TYR A 176 -15.11 23.67 9.34
C TYR A 176 -15.52 22.20 9.23
N SER A 177 -15.95 21.77 8.04
CA SER A 177 -16.37 20.38 7.79
C SER A 177 -15.23 19.37 7.92
N ALA A 178 -14.00 19.80 7.62
CA ALA A 178 -12.79 19.01 7.82
C ALA A 178 -12.29 19.00 9.27
N GLY A 179 -12.93 19.74 10.18
CA GLY A 179 -12.61 19.74 11.61
C GLY A 179 -11.45 20.63 12.02
N TYR A 180 -11.09 21.63 11.20
CA TYR A 180 -10.09 22.63 11.60
C TYR A 180 -10.66 23.52 12.71
N ASN A 181 -9.84 23.82 13.72
CA ASN A 181 -10.13 24.86 14.72
C ASN A 181 -9.44 26.16 14.30
N PHE A 182 -10.18 27.07 13.68
CA PHE A 182 -9.64 28.29 13.07
C PHE A 182 -10.53 29.51 13.33
N ASP A 183 -9.95 30.69 13.08
CA ASP A 183 -10.53 32.02 13.24
C ASP A 183 -10.08 32.85 12.04
N PHE A 184 -11.00 33.42 11.25
CA PHE A 184 -10.59 34.39 10.25
C PHE A 184 -10.33 35.73 10.94
N VAL A 185 -9.25 36.40 10.55
CA VAL A 185 -8.83 37.64 11.22
C VAL A 185 -8.53 38.74 10.21
N GLY A 186 -8.87 39.96 10.59
CA GLY A 186 -8.60 41.15 9.78
C GLY A 186 -9.41 42.34 10.27
N ASN A 187 -9.11 43.54 9.75
CA ASN A 187 -9.82 44.76 10.14
C ASN A 187 -11.11 44.99 9.32
N GLN A 188 -11.39 44.16 8.32
CA GLN A 188 -12.63 44.18 7.56
C GLN A 188 -13.50 43.01 7.97
N SER A 189 -14.82 43.18 7.82
CA SER A 189 -15.80 42.17 8.17
C SER A 189 -16.97 42.34 7.21
N SER A 190 -17.09 41.42 6.26
CA SER A 190 -18.14 41.48 5.23
C SER A 190 -18.49 40.10 4.69
N GLY A 191 -19.71 40.02 4.18
CA GLY A 191 -20.27 38.86 3.52
C GLY A 191 -21.13 37.94 4.38
N THR A 192 -21.79 36.99 3.74
CA THR A 192 -22.67 36.01 4.39
C THR A 192 -22.40 34.59 3.89
N SER A 193 -22.79 33.58 4.68
CA SER A 193 -22.58 32.17 4.33
C SER A 193 -23.40 31.75 3.11
N SER A 194 -22.73 31.10 2.15
CA SER A 194 -23.34 30.48 0.96
C SER A 194 -24.16 29.22 1.25
N THR A 195 -23.96 28.60 2.41
CA THR A 195 -24.65 27.38 2.84
C THR A 195 -25.57 27.61 4.03
N SER A 196 -25.79 28.87 4.44
CA SER A 196 -26.46 29.25 5.68
C SER A 196 -25.82 28.66 6.94
N ASN A 197 -24.51 28.40 6.90
CA ASN A 197 -23.72 28.03 8.07
C ASN A 197 -23.73 29.19 9.07
N PRO A 198 -24.36 29.04 10.25
CA PRO A 198 -24.50 30.13 11.21
C PRO A 198 -23.17 30.51 11.87
N ASN A 199 -22.12 29.72 11.66
CA ASN A 199 -20.80 29.94 12.23
C ASN A 199 -19.84 30.66 11.27
N PHE A 200 -20.27 31.01 10.04
CA PHE A 200 -19.40 31.69 9.09
C PHE A 200 -18.79 32.94 9.72
N ASP A 201 -17.47 32.99 9.69
CA ASP A 201 -16.67 34.11 10.13
C ASP A 201 -16.43 35.07 8.96
N PRO A 202 -17.01 36.29 9.01
CA PRO A 202 -16.91 37.25 7.92
C PRO A 202 -15.61 38.06 7.93
N ASP A 203 -14.68 37.86 8.88
CA ASP A 203 -13.50 38.72 9.01
C ASP A 203 -12.47 38.49 7.89
N HIS A 204 -11.85 39.58 7.41
CA HIS A 204 -10.83 39.56 6.37
C HIS A 204 -9.98 40.84 6.34
N GLU A 205 -8.94 40.83 5.51
CA GLU A 205 -8.14 42.01 5.15
C GLU A 205 -8.10 42.19 3.60
N GLY A 206 -9.16 41.79 2.91
CA GLY A 206 -9.48 42.19 1.53
C GLY A 206 -9.87 43.68 1.42
N ARG A 207 -9.29 44.39 0.44
CA ARG A 207 -9.44 45.84 0.26
C ARG A 207 -9.68 46.23 -1.21
N PRO A 208 -10.93 46.52 -1.64
CA PRO A 208 -11.22 46.83 -3.04
C PRO A 208 -10.40 47.98 -3.61
N GLY A 209 -9.81 47.74 -4.78
CA GLY A 209 -8.99 48.74 -5.48
C GLY A 209 -7.62 49.03 -4.86
N TRP A 210 -7.24 48.35 -3.77
CA TRP A 210 -5.92 48.55 -3.18
C TRP A 210 -4.82 47.82 -3.97
N PHE A 211 -3.64 48.41 -3.94
CA PHE A 211 -2.45 47.95 -4.62
C PHE A 211 -1.54 47.15 -3.68
N ALA A 212 -0.67 46.30 -4.22
CA ALA A 212 0.33 45.58 -3.45
C ALA A 212 1.31 46.56 -2.77
N GLY A 213 1.86 47.51 -3.54
CA GLY A 213 2.69 48.60 -3.06
C GLY A 213 2.16 49.96 -3.51
N PRO A 214 2.86 51.06 -3.21
CA PRO A 214 2.42 52.40 -3.58
C PRO A 214 2.01 52.47 -5.06
N PRO A 215 0.82 53.04 -5.39
CA PRO A 215 0.40 53.26 -6.77
C PRO A 215 1.26 54.37 -7.41
N SER A 216 1.11 54.57 -8.71
CA SER A 216 1.68 55.72 -9.42
C SER A 216 1.33 57.03 -8.69
N PRO A 217 2.28 57.98 -8.60
CA PRO A 217 2.03 59.30 -8.01
C PRO A 217 0.83 60.04 -8.61
N ASP A 218 0.48 59.74 -9.86
CA ASP A 218 -0.61 60.38 -10.58
C ASP A 218 -2.00 59.82 -10.22
N ILE A 219 -2.04 58.73 -9.45
CA ILE A 219 -3.27 58.05 -9.04
C ILE A 219 -3.64 58.48 -7.61
N TYR A 220 -4.29 59.64 -7.51
CA TYR A 220 -4.72 60.22 -6.23
C TYR A 220 -5.85 59.43 -5.57
N GLY A 221 -5.77 59.27 -4.23
CA GLY A 221 -6.83 58.67 -3.41
C GLY A 221 -6.77 57.14 -3.31
N ASN A 222 -5.78 56.50 -3.93
CA ASN A 222 -5.63 55.05 -3.87
C ASN A 222 -4.63 54.62 -2.79
N HIS A 223 -4.96 53.52 -2.12
CA HIS A 223 -4.23 52.98 -0.98
C HIS A 223 -3.50 51.68 -1.36
N ASN A 224 -2.55 51.26 -0.53
CA ASN A 224 -1.79 50.03 -0.75
C ASN A 224 -1.60 49.23 0.54
N ILE A 225 -1.42 47.93 0.37
CA ILE A 225 -1.25 46.99 1.47
C ILE A 225 0.08 47.24 2.19
N ALA A 226 1.17 47.51 1.47
CA ALA A 226 2.51 47.67 2.05
C ALA A 226 2.58 48.70 3.19
N ASP A 227 1.96 49.87 3.00
CA ASP A 227 1.96 50.95 3.97
C ASP A 227 1.15 50.63 5.24
N SER A 228 0.17 49.73 5.14
CA SER A 228 -0.75 49.39 6.24
C SER A 228 -0.46 48.02 6.87
N LEU A 229 0.37 47.19 6.24
CA LEU A 229 0.53 45.78 6.61
C LEU A 229 1.02 45.58 8.05
N TYR A 230 1.98 46.39 8.51
CA TYR A 230 2.40 46.32 9.92
C TYR A 230 1.25 46.61 10.89
N LYS A 231 0.35 47.53 10.56
CA LYS A 231 -0.82 47.81 11.40
C LYS A 231 -1.79 46.63 11.37
N PHE A 232 -2.01 46.01 10.21
CA PHE A 232 -2.88 44.84 10.08
C PHE A 232 -2.37 43.66 10.92
N LEU A 233 -1.07 43.33 10.78
CA LEU A 233 -0.43 42.25 11.53
C LEU A 233 -0.43 42.48 13.04
N ASN A 234 -0.27 43.73 13.50
CA ASN A 234 -0.33 44.05 14.93
C ASN A 234 -1.76 44.00 15.49
N SER A 235 -2.75 44.44 14.70
CA SER A 235 -4.15 44.49 15.16
C SER A 235 -4.77 43.10 15.20
N ASN A 236 -4.40 42.27 14.23
CA ASN A 236 -4.97 40.94 14.00
C ASN A 236 -3.83 39.95 13.68
N PRO A 237 -3.00 39.57 14.66
CA PRO A 237 -1.84 38.72 14.41
C PRO A 237 -2.28 37.35 13.89
N PRO A 238 -1.91 36.98 12.64
CA PRO A 238 -2.30 35.71 12.05
C PRO A 238 -1.26 34.62 12.30
N ASP A 239 -1.69 33.36 12.21
CA ASP A 239 -0.81 32.19 12.05
C ASP A 239 -0.64 31.83 10.57
N ILE A 240 -1.66 32.09 9.76
CA ILE A 240 -1.68 31.88 8.31
C ILE A 240 -2.09 33.18 7.60
N ILE A 241 -1.40 33.52 6.51
CA ILE A 241 -1.84 34.55 5.57
C ILE A 241 -2.18 33.88 4.24
N LEU A 242 -3.38 34.16 3.72
CA LEU A 242 -3.77 33.84 2.34
C LEU A 242 -3.58 35.10 1.50
N LEU A 243 -2.45 35.21 0.81
CA LEU A 243 -2.08 36.41 0.06
C LEU A 243 -2.48 36.27 -1.41
N HIS A 244 -3.43 37.11 -1.85
CA HIS A 244 -3.79 37.29 -3.26
C HIS A 244 -3.87 38.78 -3.58
N ILE A 245 -2.80 39.34 -4.16
CA ILE A 245 -2.66 40.78 -4.42
C ILE A 245 -1.81 41.02 -5.66
N GLY A 246 -2.07 42.14 -6.35
CA GLY A 246 -1.31 42.57 -7.53
C GLY A 246 -2.19 42.81 -8.77
N THR A 247 -3.46 42.37 -8.74
CA THR A 247 -4.42 42.56 -9.83
C THR A 247 -4.58 44.03 -10.20
N ASN A 248 -4.74 44.90 -9.19
CA ASN A 248 -4.87 46.34 -9.42
C ASN A 248 -3.58 46.98 -9.95
N ASP A 249 -2.42 46.53 -9.50
CA ASP A 249 -1.11 47.00 -9.97
C ASP A 249 -0.86 46.65 -11.45
N ILE A 250 -1.30 45.46 -11.88
CA ILE A 250 -1.19 45.04 -13.28
C ILE A 250 -2.17 45.81 -14.18
N SER A 251 -3.36 46.13 -13.66
CA SER A 251 -4.38 46.95 -14.31
C SER A 251 -4.13 48.46 -14.24
N GLU A 252 -2.97 48.90 -13.75
CA GLU A 252 -2.64 50.31 -13.62
C GLU A 252 -2.43 50.98 -15.00
N THR A 253 -3.29 51.96 -15.35
CA THR A 253 -3.35 52.58 -16.70
C THR A 253 -3.18 54.11 -16.73
N ALA A 254 -2.56 54.73 -15.71
CA ALA A 254 -2.30 56.18 -15.75
C ALA A 254 -1.45 56.58 -16.97
N SER A 255 -1.80 57.69 -17.65
CA SER A 255 -1.31 58.06 -18.99
C SER A 255 0.21 58.32 -19.11
N SER A 256 0.94 58.39 -17.99
CA SER A 256 2.38 58.69 -17.91
C SER A 256 3.21 57.60 -17.23
N TYR A 257 2.58 56.65 -16.53
CA TYR A 257 3.29 55.65 -15.72
C TYR A 257 2.52 54.33 -15.68
N ILE A 258 3.15 53.29 -16.23
CA ILE A 258 2.62 51.92 -16.26
C ILE A 258 3.65 51.03 -15.56
N LYS A 259 3.29 50.40 -14.44
CA LYS A 259 4.17 49.43 -13.78
C LYS A 259 4.42 48.23 -14.70
N THR A 260 5.67 47.77 -14.73
CA THR A 260 6.03 46.50 -15.36
C THR A 260 5.69 45.32 -14.45
N ALA A 261 5.51 44.14 -15.02
CA ALA A 261 5.29 42.91 -14.25
C ALA A 261 6.36 42.68 -13.16
N THR A 262 7.63 42.98 -13.46
CA THR A 262 8.74 42.91 -12.49
C THR A 262 8.56 43.89 -11.34
N GLN A 263 8.16 45.14 -11.61
CA GLN A 263 7.93 46.12 -10.55
C GLN A 263 6.79 45.71 -9.61
N VAL A 264 5.72 45.10 -10.14
CA VAL A 264 4.64 44.55 -9.30
C VAL A 264 5.14 43.38 -8.46
N ALA A 265 5.94 42.48 -9.04
CA ALA A 265 6.52 41.36 -8.30
C ALA A 265 7.49 41.82 -7.20
N ASP A 266 8.26 42.89 -7.43
CA ASP A 266 9.12 43.51 -6.42
C ASP A 266 8.31 44.14 -5.27
N GLN A 267 7.12 44.66 -5.55
CA GLN A 267 6.20 45.14 -4.52
C GLN A 267 5.67 43.98 -3.67
N VAL A 268 5.28 42.86 -4.27
CA VAL A 268 4.90 41.65 -3.53
C VAL A 268 6.09 41.10 -2.73
N ASN A 269 7.30 41.11 -3.28
CA ASN A 269 8.53 40.76 -2.55
C ASN A 269 8.74 41.66 -1.32
N SER A 270 8.41 42.95 -1.43
CA SER A 270 8.47 43.90 -0.32
C SER A 270 7.45 43.58 0.78
N LEU A 271 6.23 43.16 0.41
CA LEU A 271 5.25 42.65 1.38
C LEU A 271 5.78 41.41 2.12
N LEU A 272 6.37 40.46 1.39
CA LEU A 272 6.98 39.27 1.98
C LEU A 272 8.14 39.62 2.91
N ASN A 273 8.91 40.67 2.63
CA ASN A 273 9.93 41.20 3.54
C ASN A 273 9.32 41.79 4.81
N ILE A 274 8.23 42.55 4.69
CA ILE A 274 7.52 43.10 5.86
C ILE A 274 7.03 41.96 6.77
N ILE A 275 6.37 40.94 6.20
CA ILE A 275 5.89 39.78 6.97
C ILE A 275 7.07 39.03 7.61
N TYR A 276 8.14 38.78 6.85
CA TYR A 276 9.34 38.12 7.38
C TYR A 276 9.97 38.88 8.55
N ASN A 277 10.08 40.20 8.43
CA ASN A 277 10.64 41.05 9.48
C ASN A 277 9.73 41.11 10.70
N PHE A 278 8.40 41.07 10.51
CA PHE A 278 7.45 40.92 11.61
C PHE A 278 7.65 39.59 12.35
N THR A 279 7.91 38.50 11.62
CA THR A 279 8.21 37.17 12.20
C THR A 279 9.62 37.02 12.79
N SER A 280 10.43 38.09 12.83
CA SER A 280 11.74 38.04 13.49
C SER A 280 11.65 37.94 15.02
N ASP A 281 10.46 38.24 15.58
CA ASP A 281 10.09 37.85 16.93
C ASP A 281 9.79 36.34 16.96
N PRO A 282 10.48 35.53 17.78
CA PRO A 282 10.25 34.08 17.86
C PRO A 282 8.84 33.69 18.29
N ASN A 283 8.03 34.63 18.81
CA ASN A 283 6.63 34.41 19.17
C ASN A 283 5.67 34.56 17.96
N HIS A 284 6.14 35.12 16.84
CA HIS A 284 5.34 35.30 15.63
C HIS A 284 5.85 34.37 14.53
N ASN A 285 5.09 33.32 14.24
CA ASN A 285 5.47 32.29 13.27
C ASN A 285 4.38 32.11 12.21
N ILE A 286 4.45 32.94 11.16
CA ILE A 286 3.43 33.01 10.11
C ILE A 286 3.77 32.08 8.95
N VAL A 287 2.78 31.31 8.49
CA VAL A 287 2.81 30.58 7.22
C VAL A 287 2.10 31.42 6.16
N ILE A 288 2.73 31.61 5.00
CA ILE A 288 2.19 32.46 3.93
C ILE A 288 1.85 31.57 2.75
N PHE A 289 0.57 31.47 2.42
CA PHE A 289 0.14 30.89 1.15
C PHE A 289 0.00 32.04 0.15
N VAL A 290 0.90 32.09 -0.83
CA VAL A 290 0.97 33.17 -1.82
C VAL A 290 0.39 32.65 -3.14
N ALA A 291 -0.74 33.20 -3.55
CA ALA A 291 -1.35 32.88 -4.82
C ALA A 291 -0.76 33.69 -5.96
N GLN A 292 -0.52 33.01 -7.09
CA GLN A 292 -0.53 33.68 -8.38
C GLN A 292 -1.86 34.43 -8.54
N VAL A 293 -1.83 35.61 -9.14
CA VAL A 293 -3.08 36.35 -9.40
C VAL A 293 -3.79 35.73 -10.59
N ILE A 294 -5.12 35.72 -10.55
CA ILE A 294 -5.98 35.17 -11.61
C ILE A 294 -5.86 35.95 -12.92
N ASP A 295 -6.27 35.34 -14.04
CA ASP A 295 -6.21 35.99 -15.35
C ASP A 295 -7.10 37.23 -15.42
N ASN A 296 -6.50 38.37 -15.77
CA ASN A 296 -7.14 39.67 -15.79
C ASN A 296 -7.04 40.28 -17.19
N ILE A 297 -8.17 40.78 -17.70
CA ILE A 297 -8.27 41.42 -19.01
C ILE A 297 -8.90 42.82 -18.94
N ASP A 298 -9.00 43.38 -17.74
CA ASP A 298 -9.59 44.69 -17.51
C ASP A 298 -8.68 45.82 -17.96
N ASN A 299 -9.25 46.67 -18.81
CA ASN A 299 -8.61 47.84 -19.40
C ASN A 299 -9.42 49.09 -19.07
N ARG A 300 -9.66 49.35 -17.78
CA ARG A 300 -10.33 50.57 -17.31
C ARG A 300 -9.68 51.82 -17.96
N GLY A 301 -10.44 52.49 -18.83
CA GLY A 301 -10.15 53.85 -19.32
C GLY A 301 -9.85 54.07 -20.81
N ILE A 302 -9.80 53.04 -21.68
CA ILE A 302 -9.51 53.26 -23.12
C ILE A 302 -10.59 52.65 -24.02
N GLU A 303 -11.42 53.50 -24.63
CA GLU A 303 -12.29 53.10 -25.75
C GLU A 303 -11.45 52.86 -27.03
N GLY A 304 -11.64 51.68 -27.66
CA GLY A 304 -11.30 51.49 -29.09
C GLY A 304 -10.00 50.76 -29.48
N SER A 305 -9.28 50.07 -28.59
CA SER A 305 -8.04 49.34 -28.95
C SER A 305 -7.97 47.90 -28.39
N PRO A 306 -7.30 46.94 -29.09
CA PRO A 306 -7.18 45.53 -28.69
C PRO A 306 -6.17 45.36 -27.54
N TYR A 307 -6.55 45.78 -26.34
CA TYR A 307 -5.77 45.60 -25.10
C TYR A 307 -6.08 44.40 -24.18
N PRO A 308 -7.02 43.47 -24.48
CA PRO A 308 -7.19 42.31 -23.61
C PRO A 308 -5.94 41.40 -23.59
N GLN A 309 -5.10 41.41 -24.66
CA GLN A 309 -3.87 40.60 -24.72
C GLN A 309 -2.74 41.13 -23.83
N SER A 310 -2.62 42.46 -23.68
CA SER A 310 -1.47 43.05 -22.98
C SER A 310 -1.58 42.93 -21.46
N ILE A 311 -2.79 43.02 -20.89
CA ILE A 311 -3.00 42.85 -19.44
C ILE A 311 -2.89 41.38 -19.07
N HIS A 312 -3.44 40.49 -19.91
CA HIS A 312 -3.20 39.05 -19.81
C HIS A 312 -1.70 38.71 -19.82
N GLN A 313 -0.95 39.22 -20.82
CA GLN A 313 0.50 38.96 -20.90
C GLN A 313 1.26 39.49 -19.69
N LYS A 314 0.93 40.69 -19.20
CA LYS A 314 1.53 41.22 -17.97
C LYS A 314 1.21 40.39 -16.74
N THR A 315 -0.01 39.86 -16.65
CA THR A 315 -0.43 38.96 -15.58
C THR A 315 0.42 37.69 -15.60
N LEU A 316 0.58 37.08 -16.78
CA LEU A 316 1.43 35.93 -16.98
C LEU A 316 2.89 36.23 -16.64
N ASP A 317 3.44 37.35 -17.11
CA ASP A 317 4.81 37.77 -16.83
C ASP A 317 5.04 38.01 -15.33
N PHE A 318 4.05 38.59 -14.63
CA PHE A 318 4.10 38.80 -13.17
C PHE A 318 4.10 37.47 -12.43
N ASN A 319 3.16 36.57 -12.75
CA ASN A 319 3.07 35.25 -12.14
C ASN A 319 4.33 34.42 -12.37
N ASN A 320 4.90 34.49 -13.58
CA ASN A 320 6.16 33.85 -13.92
C ASN A 320 7.33 34.40 -13.12
N TYR A 321 7.42 35.73 -12.95
CA TYR A 321 8.50 36.34 -12.17
C TYR A 321 8.38 36.02 -10.67
N LEU A 322 7.15 36.05 -10.15
CA LEU A 322 6.86 35.66 -8.77
C LEU A 322 7.36 34.23 -8.51
N GLU A 323 7.02 33.29 -9.39
CA GLU A 323 7.39 31.87 -9.25
C GLU A 323 8.88 31.60 -9.47
N THR A 324 9.47 32.19 -10.50
CA THR A 324 10.83 31.79 -10.93
C THR A 324 11.93 32.60 -10.25
N ILE A 325 11.62 33.79 -9.73
CA ILE A 325 12.62 34.71 -9.16
C ILE A 325 12.30 35.05 -7.71
N VAL A 326 11.11 35.58 -7.41
CA VAL A 326 10.80 36.10 -6.07
C VAL A 326 10.76 34.97 -5.04
N LEU A 327 9.90 33.97 -5.24
CA LEU A 327 9.71 32.89 -4.27
C LEU A 327 10.98 32.05 -4.03
N PRO A 328 11.77 31.67 -5.04
CA PRO A 328 13.03 30.92 -4.84
C PRO A 328 14.13 31.74 -4.15
N SER A 329 14.08 33.07 -4.20
CA SER A 329 15.05 33.94 -3.52
C SER A 329 14.80 34.11 -2.02
N ARG A 330 13.66 33.61 -1.51
CA ARG A 330 13.25 33.81 -0.11
C ARG A 330 14.07 32.93 0.85
N PRO A 331 14.33 33.40 2.08
CA PRO A 331 14.96 32.60 3.12
C PRO A 331 14.18 31.30 3.38
N THR A 332 14.87 30.17 3.54
CA THR A 332 14.23 28.85 3.74
C THR A 332 13.46 28.73 5.06
N ASN A 333 13.78 29.55 6.06
CA ASN A 333 13.04 29.64 7.31
C ASN A 333 11.75 30.47 7.18
N GLN A 334 11.58 31.22 6.08
CA GLN A 334 10.32 31.87 5.76
C GLN A 334 9.38 30.85 5.10
N LYS A 335 8.29 30.51 5.80
CA LYS A 335 7.38 29.43 5.43
C LYS A 335 6.39 29.88 4.35
N ILE A 336 6.82 29.90 3.09
CA ILE A 336 5.99 30.29 1.96
C ILE A 336 5.55 29.06 1.16
N ILE A 337 4.25 28.98 0.87
CA ILE A 337 3.62 27.96 0.01
C ILE A 337 3.05 28.68 -1.21
N LYS A 338 3.53 28.31 -2.42
CA LYS A 338 2.99 28.82 -3.69
C LYS A 338 1.62 28.20 -3.96
N ILE A 339 0.67 29.03 -4.39
CA ILE A 339 -0.64 28.58 -4.88
C ILE A 339 -0.80 28.96 -6.35
N ASP A 340 -1.04 27.96 -7.18
CA ASP A 340 -1.38 28.15 -8.59
C ASP A 340 -2.88 28.41 -8.73
N MET A 341 -3.27 29.66 -8.51
CA MET A 341 -4.65 30.11 -8.65
C MET A 341 -4.99 30.48 -10.11
N TYR A 342 -3.97 30.81 -10.90
CA TYR A 342 -4.11 31.23 -12.28
C TYR A 342 -4.59 30.08 -13.17
N ASP A 343 -3.88 28.94 -13.15
CA ASP A 343 -4.27 27.78 -13.96
C ASP A 343 -5.54 27.13 -13.41
N ALA A 344 -5.77 27.19 -12.08
CA ALA A 344 -6.97 26.65 -11.46
C ALA A 344 -8.27 27.27 -12.01
N LEU A 345 -8.30 28.60 -12.19
CA LEU A 345 -9.48 29.28 -12.73
C LEU A 345 -9.52 29.23 -14.27
N GLY A 346 -8.40 28.90 -14.91
CA GLY A 346 -8.26 28.85 -16.36
C GLY A 346 -8.24 30.24 -17.01
N LEU A 347 -7.95 30.25 -18.31
CA LEU A 347 -7.75 31.48 -19.07
C LEU A 347 -9.06 32.24 -19.27
N HIS A 348 -9.04 33.53 -19.01
CA HIS A 348 -10.15 34.45 -19.25
C HIS A 348 -10.03 35.08 -20.65
N TYR A 349 -8.80 35.32 -21.10
CA TYR A 349 -8.52 35.98 -22.37
C TYR A 349 -9.01 35.22 -23.63
N LEU A 350 -9.07 33.88 -23.58
CA LEU A 350 -9.27 33.05 -24.77
C LEU A 350 -10.67 32.43 -24.92
N VAL A 351 -11.47 32.41 -23.86
CA VAL A 351 -12.75 31.68 -23.82
C VAL A 351 -13.76 32.46 -22.96
N ASN A 352 -15.06 32.32 -23.25
CA ASN A 352 -16.11 32.77 -22.33
C ASN A 352 -16.09 31.87 -21.08
N ASN A 353 -15.09 32.07 -20.23
CA ASN A 353 -14.84 31.26 -19.04
C ASN A 353 -15.90 31.61 -17.97
N PRO A 354 -16.75 30.66 -17.56
CA PRO A 354 -17.80 30.95 -16.59
C PRO A 354 -17.25 31.24 -15.19
N ASN A 355 -15.95 31.01 -14.94
CA ASN A 355 -15.31 31.36 -13.68
C ASN A 355 -15.15 32.86 -13.46
N PHE A 356 -15.40 33.71 -14.47
CA PHE A 356 -15.27 35.17 -14.37
C PHE A 356 -16.64 35.85 -14.57
N TYR A 357 -16.96 36.83 -13.73
CA TYR A 357 -18.20 37.60 -13.79
C TYR A 357 -18.05 38.82 -14.70
N ASP A 358 -16.96 39.54 -14.51
CA ASP A 358 -16.53 40.65 -15.36
C ASP A 358 -15.06 40.45 -15.74
N ARG A 359 -14.42 41.47 -16.31
CA ARG A 359 -13.04 41.42 -16.81
C ARG A 359 -11.95 41.22 -15.73
N VAL A 360 -12.30 41.32 -14.45
CA VAL A 360 -11.41 41.23 -13.28
C VAL A 360 -11.87 40.15 -12.31
N HIS A 361 -13.15 40.16 -11.94
CA HIS A 361 -13.65 39.49 -10.76
C HIS A 361 -14.16 38.08 -11.09
N PRO A 362 -13.87 37.10 -10.23
CA PRO A 362 -14.48 35.78 -10.33
C PRO A 362 -16.01 35.84 -10.26
N SER A 363 -16.65 34.90 -10.94
CA SER A 363 -18.03 34.54 -10.66
C SER A 363 -18.10 33.69 -9.38
N ILE A 364 -19.31 33.37 -8.91
CA ILE A 364 -19.51 32.40 -7.81
C ILE A 364 -18.79 31.06 -8.13
N GLN A 365 -18.79 30.63 -9.39
CA GLN A 365 -18.08 29.42 -9.80
C GLN A 365 -16.56 29.59 -9.66
N GLY A 366 -16.00 30.72 -10.10
CA GLY A 366 -14.56 30.98 -9.94
C GLY A 366 -14.15 31.09 -8.48
N TYR A 367 -14.95 31.77 -7.64
CA TYR A 367 -14.72 31.81 -6.19
C TYR A 367 -14.77 30.43 -5.54
N ASN A 368 -15.65 29.55 -6.01
CA ASN A 368 -15.70 28.18 -5.53
C ASN A 368 -14.44 27.38 -5.89
N VAL A 369 -13.86 27.62 -7.08
CA VAL A 369 -12.58 27.04 -7.48
C VAL A 369 -11.45 27.58 -6.61
N MET A 370 -11.40 28.90 -6.38
CA MET A 370 -10.40 29.50 -5.51
C MET A 370 -10.42 28.90 -4.10
N ALA A 371 -11.62 28.70 -3.53
CA ALA A 371 -11.80 28.07 -2.22
C ALA A 371 -11.23 26.64 -2.19
N ASP A 372 -11.52 25.82 -3.20
CA ASP A 372 -10.99 24.45 -3.30
C ASP A 372 -9.46 24.43 -3.40
N THR A 373 -8.89 25.36 -4.18
CA THR A 373 -7.44 25.50 -4.36
C THR A 373 -6.74 25.89 -3.06
N TRP A 374 -7.26 26.89 -2.33
CA TRP A 374 -6.75 27.26 -1.00
C TRP A 374 -6.85 26.09 -0.02
N PHE A 375 -8.02 25.45 0.04
CA PHE A 375 -8.29 24.36 0.96
C PHE A 375 -7.35 23.17 0.73
N THR A 376 -7.16 22.76 -0.53
CA THR A 376 -6.24 21.67 -0.90
C THR A 376 -4.81 21.95 -0.43
N ALA A 377 -4.34 23.18 -0.59
CA ALA A 377 -3.01 23.56 -0.12
C ALA A 377 -2.89 23.55 1.41
N ILE A 378 -3.89 24.05 2.12
CA ILE A 378 -3.95 24.02 3.59
C ILE A 378 -3.96 22.58 4.10
N GLN A 379 -4.76 21.70 3.47
CA GLN A 379 -4.79 20.28 3.78
C GLN A 379 -3.42 19.63 3.65
N ASN A 380 -2.74 19.84 2.51
CA ASN A 380 -1.42 19.27 2.25
C ASN A 380 -0.34 19.82 3.18
N TYR A 381 -0.45 21.08 3.59
CA TYR A 381 0.48 21.67 4.55
C TYR A 381 0.35 21.05 5.94
N TYR A 382 -0.87 20.81 6.40
CA TYR A 382 -1.16 20.19 7.70
C TYR A 382 -1.28 18.67 7.63
N GLN A 383 -0.38 18.03 6.91
CA GLN A 383 -0.24 16.57 6.90
C GLN A 383 0.57 16.07 8.12
N PRO A 384 0.33 14.84 8.60
CA PRO A 384 1.23 14.20 9.57
C PRO A 384 2.64 14.01 9.01
N VAL A 385 3.64 14.04 9.89
CA VAL A 385 5.05 13.83 9.53
C VAL A 385 5.47 12.43 9.96
N LEU A 386 5.86 11.58 9.02
CA LEU A 386 6.30 10.21 9.33
C LEU A 386 7.59 10.22 10.16
N SER A 387 7.69 9.31 11.13
CA SER A 387 8.81 9.22 12.07
C SER A 387 9.48 7.85 12.14
N GLY A 388 8.79 6.77 11.75
CA GLY A 388 9.35 5.43 11.81
C GLY A 388 8.51 4.39 11.07
N PRO A 389 9.12 3.39 10.40
CA PRO A 389 10.55 3.30 10.08
C PRO A 389 11.01 4.41 9.15
N ASN A 390 12.32 4.71 9.12
CA ASN A 390 12.87 5.68 8.17
C ASN A 390 12.52 5.33 6.71
N ASN A 391 12.36 6.34 5.86
CA ASN A 391 12.13 6.11 4.44
C ASN A 391 13.24 5.26 3.81
N ASN A 392 12.86 4.25 3.01
CA ASN A 392 13.72 3.24 2.41
C ASN A 392 14.41 2.29 3.41
N ALA A 393 13.91 2.17 4.64
CA ALA A 393 14.45 1.21 5.60
C ALA A 393 14.34 -0.22 5.06
N VAL A 394 15.40 -1.02 5.23
CA VAL A 394 15.45 -2.43 4.81
C VAL A 394 15.56 -3.34 6.03
N ASN A 395 15.37 -4.65 5.84
CA ASN A 395 15.47 -5.68 6.90
C ASN A 395 14.55 -5.41 8.09
N GLN A 396 13.38 -4.82 7.85
CA GLN A 396 12.39 -4.52 8.88
C GLN A 396 11.65 -5.78 9.33
N ALA A 397 11.25 -5.85 10.59
CA ALA A 397 10.44 -6.97 11.05
C ALA A 397 9.05 -6.98 10.38
N ILE A 398 8.41 -8.14 10.26
CA ILE A 398 7.07 -8.26 9.66
C ILE A 398 5.96 -7.80 10.62
N ASP A 399 6.30 -7.61 11.88
CA ASP A 399 5.49 -7.05 12.96
C ASP A 399 5.97 -5.62 13.30
N ILE A 400 6.37 -4.85 12.28
CA ILE A 400 6.88 -3.50 12.46
C ILE A 400 5.82 -2.54 13.02
N THR A 401 6.24 -1.64 13.91
CA THR A 401 5.43 -0.48 14.31
C THR A 401 5.72 0.70 13.39
N LEU A 402 4.68 1.25 12.78
CA LEU A 402 4.72 2.49 12.02
C LEU A 402 4.38 3.65 12.96
N SER A 403 5.11 4.75 12.89
CA SER A 403 4.94 5.91 13.77
C SER A 403 5.04 7.22 13.01
N TRP A 404 4.32 8.23 13.48
CA TRP A 404 4.27 9.57 12.90
C TRP A 404 4.17 10.63 14.00
N ASN A 405 4.32 11.89 13.62
CA ASN A 405 4.10 13.04 14.47
C ASN A 405 2.88 13.81 13.95
N PRO A 406 2.03 14.35 14.82
CA PRO A 406 0.94 15.24 14.42
C PRO A 406 1.51 16.48 13.70
N PRO A 407 0.77 17.08 12.74
CA PRO A 407 1.16 18.35 12.17
C PRO A 407 1.21 19.44 13.27
N PRO A 408 2.04 20.48 13.12
CA PRO A 408 2.22 21.55 14.12
C PRO A 408 0.93 22.27 14.56
N ALA A 409 -0.15 22.20 13.78
CA ALA A 409 -1.43 22.81 14.12
C ALA A 409 -2.54 21.82 14.51
N ALA A 410 -2.26 20.50 14.54
CA ALA A 410 -3.20 19.53 15.12
C ALA A 410 -2.95 19.43 16.62
N PHE A 411 -3.50 20.37 17.39
CA PHE A 411 -3.72 20.18 18.81
C PHE A 411 -5.20 19.87 19.05
N THR A 412 -5.60 18.66 18.68
CA THR A 412 -6.82 18.07 19.24
C THR A 412 -6.38 16.82 20.00
N MET A 413 -6.74 16.74 21.28
CA MET A 413 -6.36 15.65 22.20
C MET A 413 -6.95 14.27 21.82
N SER A 414 -7.38 14.09 20.55
CA SER A 414 -8.05 12.91 20.02
C SER A 414 -7.98 12.85 18.47
N ALA A 415 -6.87 13.30 17.85
CA ALA A 415 -6.71 13.10 16.40
C ALA A 415 -6.67 11.58 16.11
N ALA A 416 -7.71 11.10 15.43
CA ALA A 416 -7.76 9.74 14.92
C ALA A 416 -7.16 9.75 13.51
N TYR A 417 -6.38 8.72 13.16
CA TYR A 417 -5.66 8.68 11.90
C TYR A 417 -6.21 7.61 10.95
N ASP A 418 -6.15 7.91 9.65
CA ASP A 418 -6.25 6.91 8.59
C ASP A 418 -4.83 6.50 8.16
N LEU A 419 -4.57 5.21 8.09
CA LEU A 419 -3.30 4.62 7.64
C LEU A 419 -3.57 3.74 6.42
N GLN A 420 -2.77 3.93 5.37
CA GLN A 420 -2.74 3.05 4.20
C GLN A 420 -1.34 2.50 3.97
N ILE A 421 -1.30 1.24 3.55
CA ILE A 421 -0.09 0.54 3.13
C ILE A 421 -0.40 -0.16 1.81
N ALA A 422 0.50 -0.06 0.85
CA ALA A 422 0.36 -0.61 -0.50
C ALA A 422 1.63 -1.35 -0.94
N SER A 423 1.47 -2.24 -1.92
CA SER A 423 2.62 -2.88 -2.60
C SER A 423 3.22 -2.02 -3.70
N ASP A 424 2.61 -0.87 -4.02
CA ASP A 424 3.07 0.09 -5.01
C ASP A 424 3.00 1.53 -4.50
N SER A 425 3.83 2.41 -5.06
CA SER A 425 3.91 3.82 -4.66
C SER A 425 2.70 4.67 -5.06
N SER A 426 1.88 4.19 -6.00
CA SER A 426 0.65 4.87 -6.44
C SER A 426 -0.56 4.53 -5.58
N PHE A 427 -0.43 3.61 -4.61
CA PHE A 427 -1.53 3.13 -3.77
C PHE A 427 -2.69 2.54 -4.57
N LEU A 428 -2.39 1.89 -5.71
CA LEU A 428 -3.39 1.16 -6.49
C LEU A 428 -3.69 -0.22 -5.91
N ASN A 429 -2.71 -0.83 -5.24
CA ASN A 429 -2.81 -2.14 -4.59
C ASN A 429 -2.62 -1.98 -3.09
N ILE A 430 -3.71 -1.61 -2.40
CA ILE A 430 -3.75 -1.51 -0.94
C ILE A 430 -3.63 -2.90 -0.33
N VAL A 431 -2.64 -3.09 0.55
CA VAL A 431 -2.43 -4.33 1.31
C VAL A 431 -2.95 -4.23 2.74
N PHE A 432 -3.05 -3.00 3.26
CA PHE A 432 -3.59 -2.72 4.58
C PHE A 432 -4.19 -1.32 4.60
N GLU A 433 -5.37 -1.18 5.19
CA GLU A 433 -6.01 0.10 5.46
C GLU A 433 -6.71 0.03 6.81
N ASN A 434 -6.55 1.09 7.61
CA ASN A 434 -7.27 1.23 8.86
C ASN A 434 -7.59 2.71 9.12
N SER A 435 -8.77 2.96 9.67
CA SER A 435 -9.28 4.29 10.01
C SER A 435 -9.50 4.41 11.51
N ASN A 436 -9.56 5.65 11.98
CA ASN A 436 -9.80 5.98 13.38
C ASN A 436 -8.72 5.44 14.34
N ILE A 437 -7.47 5.32 13.89
CA ILE A 437 -6.37 4.88 14.75
C ILE A 437 -6.14 5.92 15.86
N PRO A 438 -6.27 5.53 17.14
CA PRO A 438 -5.94 6.43 18.23
C PRO A 438 -4.42 6.54 18.40
N GLY A 439 -3.92 7.75 18.57
CA GLY A 439 -2.50 8.00 18.82
C GLY A 439 -1.64 8.02 17.55
N THR A 440 -0.33 7.99 17.75
CA THR A 440 0.65 8.35 16.71
C THR A 440 1.51 7.19 16.23
N SER A 441 1.05 5.96 16.48
CA SER A 441 1.67 4.74 15.98
C SER A 441 0.67 3.62 15.81
N PHE A 442 1.02 2.65 14.95
CA PHE A 442 0.21 1.47 14.70
C PHE A 442 1.10 0.30 14.27
N GLN A 443 0.77 -0.92 14.72
CA GLN A 443 1.47 -2.15 14.36
C GLN A 443 0.57 -3.01 13.44
N PRO A 444 0.68 -2.87 12.10
CA PRO A 444 -0.07 -3.69 11.16
C PRO A 444 0.44 -5.15 11.12
N THR A 445 -0.43 -6.06 10.68
CA THR A 445 -0.14 -7.50 10.52
C THR A 445 -0.29 -7.93 9.06
N GLY A 446 0.19 -9.13 8.72
CA GLY A 446 -0.04 -9.73 7.39
C GLY A 446 1.04 -9.42 6.34
N PHE A 447 2.18 -8.87 6.75
CA PHE A 447 3.30 -8.66 5.83
C PHE A 447 3.99 -9.96 5.43
N LYS A 448 4.40 -10.00 4.16
CA LYS A 448 5.29 -11.02 3.62
C LYS A 448 6.74 -10.69 3.97
N PHE A 449 7.57 -11.72 4.14
CA PHE A 449 9.02 -11.60 4.25
C PHE A 449 9.64 -11.18 2.92
N GLY A 450 10.69 -10.36 2.96
CA GLY A 450 11.47 -9.93 1.80
C GLY A 450 10.69 -9.05 0.81
N THR A 451 9.62 -8.39 1.26
CA THR A 451 8.71 -7.60 0.43
C THR A 451 8.80 -6.12 0.76
N LYS A 452 8.76 -5.27 -0.27
CA LYS A 452 8.74 -3.82 -0.15
C LYS A 452 7.30 -3.29 -0.05
N TYR A 453 7.06 -2.37 0.88
CA TYR A 453 5.76 -1.73 1.11
C TYR A 453 5.89 -0.22 1.15
N TYR A 454 4.85 0.47 0.67
CA TYR A 454 4.70 1.93 0.68
C TYR A 454 3.59 2.28 1.65
N TRP A 455 3.75 3.34 2.44
CA TRP A 455 2.76 3.72 3.44
C TRP A 455 2.63 5.23 3.60
N ARG A 456 1.44 5.64 4.02
CA ARG A 456 1.06 7.03 4.28
C ARG A 456 -0.02 7.10 5.36
N VAL A 457 -0.07 8.22 6.07
CA VAL A 457 -1.04 8.45 7.15
C VAL A 457 -1.65 9.84 7.01
N ARG A 458 -2.91 10.01 7.42
CA ARG A 458 -3.57 11.33 7.50
C ARG A 458 -4.44 11.44 8.73
N ILE A 459 -4.80 12.66 9.08
CA ILE A 459 -5.99 12.94 9.87
C ILE A 459 -7.16 13.07 8.87
N PRO A 460 -8.32 12.45 9.08
CA PRO A 460 -9.48 12.67 8.21
C PRO A 460 -9.77 14.16 8.06
N GLY A 461 -9.96 14.64 6.82
CA GLY A 461 -10.11 16.06 6.51
C GLY A 461 -8.81 16.84 6.32
N PHE A 462 -7.64 16.21 6.55
CA PHE A 462 -6.31 16.77 6.30
C PHE A 462 -5.62 16.01 5.16
N GLY A 463 -4.48 16.54 4.70
CA GLY A 463 -3.67 15.91 3.66
C GLY A 463 -3.01 14.60 4.13
N TRP A 464 -2.80 13.69 3.16
CA TRP A 464 -1.93 12.53 3.35
C TRP A 464 -0.50 12.99 3.58
N SER A 465 0.20 12.34 4.51
CA SER A 465 1.64 12.45 4.67
C SER A 465 2.36 12.18 3.34
N THR A 466 3.60 12.67 3.23
CA THR A 466 4.53 12.13 2.24
C THR A 466 4.61 10.61 2.33
N VAL A 467 4.84 9.97 1.18
CA VAL A 467 4.90 8.51 1.09
C VAL A 467 6.28 8.03 1.50
N TRP A 468 6.35 7.18 2.52
CA TRP A 468 7.57 6.44 2.85
C TRP A 468 7.43 4.98 2.46
N ASN A 469 8.55 4.28 2.39
CA ASN A 469 8.58 2.85 2.12
C ASN A 469 9.58 2.12 3.03
N PHE A 470 9.34 0.82 3.21
CA PHE A 470 10.26 -0.08 3.90
C PHE A 470 10.23 -1.47 3.24
N THR A 471 11.31 -2.24 3.45
CA THR A 471 11.43 -3.64 3.02
C THR A 471 11.57 -4.54 4.24
N THR A 472 10.71 -5.55 4.32
CA THR A 472 10.75 -6.54 5.39
C THR A 472 11.98 -7.46 5.27
N LYS A 473 12.44 -8.02 6.40
CA LYS A 473 13.49 -9.05 6.45
C LYS A 473 13.07 -10.26 5.62
N THR A 474 14.05 -10.99 5.10
CA THR A 474 13.80 -12.23 4.35
C THR A 474 13.51 -13.38 5.30
N MET A 475 12.81 -14.40 4.81
CA MET A 475 12.67 -15.66 5.53
C MET A 475 13.88 -16.52 5.23
N LEU A 476 14.50 -17.09 6.25
CA LEU A 476 15.70 -17.90 6.14
C LEU A 476 15.34 -19.37 6.30
N VAL A 477 15.99 -20.23 5.53
CA VAL A 477 15.84 -21.69 5.62
C VAL A 477 17.21 -22.30 5.89
N SER A 478 17.39 -22.82 7.10
CA SER A 478 18.55 -23.60 7.50
C SER A 478 18.17 -25.08 7.40
N THR A 479 18.69 -25.74 6.38
CA THR A 479 18.40 -27.15 6.13
C THR A 479 19.67 -27.93 5.85
N LYS A 480 19.69 -29.20 6.26
CA LYS A 480 20.84 -30.09 6.11
C LYS A 480 20.42 -31.43 5.53
N ILE A 481 21.17 -31.93 4.55
CA ILE A 481 20.94 -33.19 3.85
C ILE A 481 22.25 -33.68 3.23
N PHE A 482 22.43 -35.00 3.10
CA PHE A 482 23.54 -35.60 2.36
C PHE A 482 23.06 -36.24 1.06
N LEU A 483 23.97 -36.40 0.10
CA LEU A 483 23.75 -37.14 -1.15
C LEU A 483 24.53 -38.45 -1.07
N GLN A 484 23.88 -39.57 -1.40
CA GLN A 484 24.53 -40.88 -1.37
C GLN A 484 25.78 -40.95 -2.28
N GLY A 485 25.71 -40.36 -3.46
CA GLY A 485 26.77 -40.37 -4.47
C GLY A 485 28.14 -39.93 -3.94
N PRO A 486 28.27 -38.64 -3.55
CA PRO A 486 29.53 -38.07 -3.10
C PRO A 486 29.83 -38.34 -1.62
N TYR A 487 28.99 -39.07 -0.87
CA TYR A 487 29.20 -39.31 0.55
C TYR A 487 30.52 -40.06 0.81
N ALA A 488 31.35 -39.49 1.68
CA ALA A 488 32.70 -39.97 1.97
C ALA A 488 32.88 -40.53 3.40
N GLY A 489 31.79 -40.56 4.20
CA GLY A 489 31.82 -40.97 5.61
C GLY A 489 32.08 -39.80 6.57
N ASN A 490 31.87 -40.05 7.87
CA ASN A 490 32.05 -39.06 8.93
C ASN A 490 31.27 -37.76 8.70
N SER A 491 30.04 -37.84 8.17
CA SER A 491 29.20 -36.68 7.84
C SER A 491 29.85 -35.70 6.85
N THR A 492 30.59 -36.22 5.86
CA THR A 492 31.22 -35.41 4.80
C THR A 492 30.95 -35.94 3.38
N MET A 493 30.94 -35.03 2.39
CA MET A 493 30.82 -35.31 0.96
C MET A 493 32.01 -34.78 0.17
N ASN A 494 32.37 -35.49 -0.89
CA ASN A 494 33.37 -35.07 -1.86
C ASN A 494 32.90 -33.85 -2.67
N THR A 495 33.82 -32.93 -2.95
CA THR A 495 33.57 -31.71 -3.74
C THR A 495 34.31 -31.74 -5.08
N THR A 496 34.45 -32.94 -5.68
CA THR A 496 35.28 -33.17 -6.86
C THR A 496 34.85 -32.29 -8.04
N LEU A 497 33.54 -32.17 -8.31
CA LEU A 497 33.02 -31.30 -9.36
C LEU A 497 33.45 -29.84 -9.20
N ASN A 498 33.41 -29.33 -7.97
CA ASN A 498 33.85 -27.97 -7.65
C ASN A 498 35.36 -27.82 -7.87
N SER A 499 36.16 -28.77 -7.36
CA SER A 499 37.62 -28.76 -7.54
C SER A 499 38.06 -28.83 -9.01
N LYS A 500 37.25 -29.44 -9.88
CA LYS A 500 37.46 -29.50 -11.33
C LYS A 500 36.87 -28.29 -12.08
N GLY A 501 36.18 -27.38 -11.41
CA GLY A 501 35.49 -26.24 -12.05
C GLY A 501 34.34 -26.65 -12.97
N LEU A 502 33.71 -27.80 -12.72
CA LEU A 502 32.65 -28.35 -13.58
C LEU A 502 31.25 -27.86 -13.20
N ILE A 503 31.03 -27.40 -11.96
CA ILE A 503 29.71 -26.91 -11.53
C ILE A 503 29.39 -25.61 -12.27
N PRO A 504 28.23 -25.50 -12.96
CA PRO A 504 27.88 -24.30 -13.71
C PRO A 504 27.59 -23.12 -12.77
N ALA A 505 27.91 -21.90 -13.23
CA ALA A 505 27.66 -20.65 -12.50
C ALA A 505 26.17 -20.35 -12.24
N SER A 506 25.28 -20.92 -13.08
CA SER A 506 23.83 -20.82 -12.93
C SER A 506 23.23 -22.21 -12.67
N PRO A 507 22.12 -22.33 -11.92
CA PRO A 507 21.56 -23.62 -11.54
C PRO A 507 21.00 -24.39 -12.76
N PRO A 508 21.17 -25.73 -12.82
CA PRO A 508 20.80 -26.54 -13.98
C PRO A 508 19.30 -26.87 -14.05
N TYR A 509 18.44 -26.08 -13.42
CA TYR A 509 17.03 -26.41 -13.18
C TYR A 509 16.05 -25.70 -14.11
N ASN A 510 16.53 -24.90 -15.07
CA ASN A 510 15.70 -24.15 -16.01
C ASN A 510 15.08 -24.99 -17.13
N THR A 511 15.28 -26.30 -17.12
CA THR A 511 14.71 -27.26 -18.08
C THR A 511 13.78 -28.25 -17.38
N SER A 512 13.02 -29.01 -18.19
CA SER A 512 12.18 -30.11 -17.70
C SER A 512 12.99 -31.10 -16.85
N PRO A 513 12.42 -31.62 -15.74
CA PRO A 513 11.04 -31.47 -15.29
C PRO A 513 10.76 -30.22 -14.43
N TRP A 514 11.79 -29.53 -13.92
CA TRP A 514 11.57 -28.44 -12.97
C TRP A 514 11.10 -27.14 -13.62
N ASN A 515 11.60 -26.82 -14.81
CA ASN A 515 11.30 -25.56 -15.52
C ASN A 515 11.46 -24.34 -14.60
N TYR A 516 12.48 -24.36 -13.74
CA TYR A 516 12.70 -23.35 -12.72
C TYR A 516 13.21 -22.06 -13.34
N GLY A 517 12.38 -21.02 -13.35
CA GLY A 517 12.68 -19.70 -13.91
C GLY A 517 13.48 -18.77 -13.00
N GLY A 518 14.25 -19.31 -12.05
CA GLY A 518 15.10 -18.51 -11.17
C GLY A 518 16.23 -17.81 -11.91
N THR A 519 16.73 -16.73 -11.32
CA THR A 519 17.79 -15.88 -11.90
C THR A 519 19.10 -15.96 -11.14
N GLU A 520 19.25 -16.94 -10.24
CA GLU A 520 20.45 -17.14 -9.45
C GLU A 520 21.67 -17.36 -10.35
N ASN A 521 22.74 -16.62 -10.06
CA ASN A 521 24.00 -16.72 -10.78
C ASN A 521 25.15 -16.27 -9.87
N VAL A 522 26.30 -16.92 -9.97
CA VAL A 522 27.52 -16.54 -9.25
C VAL A 522 28.70 -16.38 -10.20
N ASN A 523 29.67 -15.55 -9.85
CA ASN A 523 30.90 -15.43 -10.64
C ASN A 523 31.80 -16.66 -10.49
N GLU A 524 31.78 -17.26 -9.30
CA GLU A 524 32.55 -18.45 -8.94
C GLU A 524 31.77 -19.27 -7.92
N ILE A 525 31.90 -20.60 -8.00
CA ILE A 525 31.26 -21.51 -7.07
C ILE A 525 32.00 -21.47 -5.73
N PRO A 526 31.32 -21.20 -4.59
CA PRO A 526 32.00 -21.10 -3.30
C PRO A 526 32.78 -22.36 -2.91
N PRO A 527 33.89 -22.26 -2.15
CA PRO A 527 34.64 -23.41 -1.68
C PRO A 527 33.78 -24.37 -0.88
N GLY A 528 34.03 -25.67 -0.97
CA GLY A 528 33.31 -26.69 -0.20
C GLY A 528 31.88 -26.96 -0.68
N VAL A 529 31.43 -26.35 -1.78
CA VAL A 529 30.17 -26.72 -2.45
C VAL A 529 30.33 -28.07 -3.15
N VAL A 530 29.36 -28.94 -2.95
CA VAL A 530 29.21 -30.24 -3.62
C VAL A 530 28.47 -30.06 -4.95
N ASP A 531 27.31 -29.40 -4.91
CA ASP A 531 26.48 -29.14 -6.09
C ASP A 531 25.36 -28.13 -5.82
N TRP A 532 24.60 -27.79 -6.87
CA TRP A 532 23.32 -27.09 -6.79
C TRP A 532 22.19 -28.00 -6.30
N VAL A 533 21.25 -27.46 -5.53
CA VAL A 533 19.96 -28.08 -5.15
C VAL A 533 18.81 -27.10 -5.34
N LEU A 534 17.59 -27.60 -5.56
CA LEU A 534 16.36 -26.81 -5.43
C LEU A 534 15.75 -27.03 -4.06
N VAL A 535 15.56 -25.95 -3.31
CA VAL A 535 14.79 -25.94 -2.07
C VAL A 535 13.39 -25.44 -2.36
N LYS A 536 12.38 -26.24 -2.02
CA LYS A 536 10.97 -25.89 -2.17
C LYS A 536 10.33 -25.78 -0.79
N LEU A 537 9.56 -24.72 -0.58
CA LEU A 537 8.69 -24.55 0.56
C LEU A 537 7.27 -24.91 0.14
N LYS A 538 6.66 -25.89 0.80
CA LYS A 538 5.31 -26.35 0.50
C LYS A 538 4.39 -26.10 1.70
N ALA A 539 3.21 -25.52 1.45
CA ALA A 539 2.20 -25.28 2.48
C ALA A 539 1.59 -26.59 3.02
N ASN A 540 1.55 -27.60 2.16
CA ASN A 540 1.18 -28.98 2.46
C ASN A 540 2.01 -29.93 1.57
N ASP A 541 1.69 -31.21 1.57
CA ASP A 541 2.39 -32.23 0.79
C ASP A 541 2.30 -32.07 -0.73
N THR A 542 1.44 -31.20 -1.27
CA THR A 542 1.21 -31.05 -2.72
C THR A 542 1.44 -29.63 -3.25
N THR A 543 1.23 -28.60 -2.42
CA THR A 543 1.19 -27.21 -2.85
C THR A 543 2.52 -26.50 -2.60
N VAL A 544 3.29 -26.26 -3.66
CA VAL A 544 4.53 -25.47 -3.60
C VAL A 544 4.20 -23.98 -3.48
N THR A 545 4.70 -23.33 -2.42
CA THR A 545 4.56 -21.90 -2.19
C THR A 545 5.71 -21.11 -2.80
N LYS A 546 6.95 -21.57 -2.60
CA LYS A 546 8.15 -20.96 -3.16
C LYS A 546 9.20 -22.01 -3.51
N THR A 547 10.06 -21.69 -4.46
CA THR A 547 11.21 -22.52 -4.86
C THR A 547 12.40 -21.61 -5.08
N ARG A 548 13.58 -22.04 -4.60
CA ARG A 548 14.84 -21.34 -4.79
C ARG A 548 15.99 -22.32 -5.03
N ALA A 549 16.90 -21.99 -5.94
CA ALA A 549 18.14 -22.72 -6.09
C ALA A 549 19.15 -22.31 -5.00
N ALA A 550 19.89 -23.27 -4.49
CA ALA A 550 20.85 -23.09 -3.40
C ALA A 550 22.05 -24.03 -3.57
N PHE A 551 23.09 -23.82 -2.77
CA PHE A 551 24.26 -24.68 -2.77
C PHE A 551 24.20 -25.70 -1.64
N LEU A 552 24.54 -26.95 -1.95
CA LEU A 552 24.81 -27.97 -0.96
C LEU A 552 26.30 -28.00 -0.62
N LYS A 553 26.65 -27.94 0.65
CA LYS A 553 28.04 -27.99 1.16
C LYS A 553 28.46 -29.39 1.55
N SER A 554 29.77 -29.62 1.62
CA SER A 554 30.36 -30.92 1.97
C SER A 554 29.97 -31.44 3.35
N ASP A 555 29.61 -30.56 4.28
CA ASP A 555 29.11 -30.89 5.63
C ASP A 555 27.59 -31.16 5.67
N GLY A 556 26.93 -31.15 4.50
CA GLY A 556 25.50 -31.36 4.33
C GLY A 556 24.64 -30.10 4.45
N ASN A 557 25.20 -28.97 4.87
CA ASN A 557 24.41 -27.74 4.98
C ASN A 557 24.01 -27.21 3.60
N ILE A 558 22.75 -26.79 3.45
CA ILE A 558 22.30 -26.03 2.28
C ILE A 558 22.36 -24.55 2.60
N VAL A 559 23.05 -23.80 1.76
CA VAL A 559 23.36 -22.38 1.94
C VAL A 559 22.97 -21.56 0.70
N ASP A 560 22.76 -20.26 0.91
CA ASP A 560 22.51 -19.30 -0.16
C ASP A 560 23.75 -19.10 -1.05
N LEU A 561 23.65 -18.22 -2.04
CA LEU A 561 24.67 -18.03 -3.09
C LEU A 561 26.03 -17.53 -2.57
N ASP A 562 26.09 -16.98 -1.36
CA ASP A 562 27.36 -16.61 -0.71
C ASP A 562 28.15 -17.80 -0.15
N GLY A 563 27.56 -19.00 -0.13
CA GLY A 563 28.20 -20.22 0.33
C GLY A 563 28.29 -20.38 1.85
N THR A 564 27.61 -19.53 2.63
CA THR A 564 27.70 -19.47 4.09
C THR A 564 26.35 -19.27 4.80
N ASN A 565 25.51 -18.34 4.34
CA ASN A 565 24.26 -18.00 5.02
C ASN A 565 23.13 -18.99 4.68
N PRO A 566 22.12 -19.16 5.56
CA PRO A 566 20.92 -19.92 5.23
C PRO A 566 20.21 -19.37 3.98
N VAL A 567 19.48 -20.23 3.28
CA VAL A 567 18.79 -19.87 2.03
C VAL A 567 17.71 -18.83 2.31
N SER A 568 17.77 -17.68 1.62
CA SER A 568 16.78 -16.61 1.79
C SER A 568 15.57 -16.77 0.86
N PHE A 569 14.37 -16.45 1.36
CA PHE A 569 13.13 -16.45 0.61
C PHE A 569 12.42 -15.10 0.75
N ASN A 570 11.99 -14.56 -0.39
CA ASN A 570 11.24 -13.31 -0.50
C ASN A 570 9.80 -13.57 -0.96
N ASP A 571 8.94 -12.58 -0.73
CA ASP A 571 7.53 -12.56 -1.12
C ASP A 571 6.76 -13.78 -0.64
N ILE A 572 6.98 -14.15 0.62
CA ILE A 572 6.37 -15.31 1.28
C ILE A 572 5.73 -14.91 2.61
N LEU A 573 4.52 -15.41 2.86
CA LEU A 573 3.82 -15.17 4.11
C LEU A 573 4.51 -15.88 5.27
N PRO A 574 4.38 -15.38 6.51
CA PRO A 574 4.78 -16.14 7.68
C PRO A 574 3.96 -17.42 7.80
N GLY A 575 4.62 -18.53 8.09
CA GLY A 575 3.99 -19.83 8.26
C GLY A 575 5.01 -20.94 8.48
N ASN A 576 4.50 -22.09 8.92
CA ASN A 576 5.27 -23.33 8.95
C ASN A 576 5.20 -23.99 7.57
N TYR A 577 6.30 -24.54 7.09
CA TYR A 577 6.39 -25.09 5.74
C TYR A 577 7.05 -26.45 5.73
N TYR A 578 6.53 -27.36 4.91
CA TYR A 578 7.28 -28.53 4.51
C TYR A 578 8.45 -28.10 3.62
N ILE A 579 9.61 -28.70 3.84
CA ILE A 579 10.81 -28.44 3.05
C ILE A 579 11.01 -29.63 2.12
N ALA A 580 11.08 -29.36 0.81
CA ALA A 580 11.48 -30.36 -0.16
C ALA A 580 12.83 -29.98 -0.76
N VAL A 581 13.68 -30.98 -0.98
CA VAL A 581 14.97 -30.81 -1.65
C VAL A 581 14.97 -31.68 -2.90
N SER A 582 15.22 -31.06 -4.04
CA SER A 582 15.43 -31.74 -5.32
C SER A 582 16.88 -31.54 -5.77
N HIS A 583 17.45 -32.57 -6.36
CA HIS A 583 18.77 -32.55 -6.97
C HIS A 583 18.67 -33.12 -8.39
N ARG A 584 19.64 -32.81 -9.25
CA ARG A 584 19.59 -33.19 -10.67
C ARG A 584 19.69 -34.69 -10.96
N ASN A 585 20.20 -35.49 -10.03
CA ASN A 585 20.36 -36.94 -10.23
C ASN A 585 20.17 -37.81 -8.96
N HIS A 586 19.56 -37.23 -7.93
CA HIS A 586 19.15 -37.93 -6.72
C HIS A 586 17.64 -37.78 -6.50
N LEU A 587 17.02 -38.81 -5.93
CA LEU A 587 15.59 -38.79 -5.61
C LEU A 587 15.27 -37.61 -4.70
N SER A 588 14.27 -36.82 -5.11
CA SER A 588 13.78 -35.69 -4.30
C SER A 588 13.23 -36.18 -2.95
N VAL A 589 13.42 -35.37 -1.91
CA VAL A 589 12.96 -35.66 -0.54
C VAL A 589 12.03 -34.56 -0.04
N LEU A 590 11.14 -34.91 0.87
CA LEU A 590 10.20 -34.01 1.54
C LEU A 590 10.28 -34.24 3.05
N SER A 591 10.22 -33.18 3.84
CA SER A 591 10.15 -33.28 5.30
C SER A 591 8.89 -34.07 5.73
N SER A 592 9.00 -34.88 6.78
CA SER A 592 7.84 -35.63 7.31
C SER A 592 6.84 -34.73 8.05
N VAL A 593 7.33 -33.62 8.58
CA VAL A 593 6.56 -32.60 9.29
C VAL A 593 6.96 -31.21 8.76
N PRO A 594 6.11 -30.18 8.91
CA PRO A 594 6.49 -28.84 8.53
C PRO A 594 7.58 -28.32 9.49
N ALA A 595 8.57 -27.63 8.94
CA ALA A 595 9.53 -26.86 9.71
C ALA A 595 8.81 -25.69 10.40
N ILE A 596 9.11 -25.49 11.68
CA ILE A 596 8.47 -24.45 12.50
C ILE A 596 9.20 -23.13 12.30
N LEU A 597 8.45 -22.08 12.00
CA LEU A 597 9.00 -20.73 11.87
C LEU A 597 9.22 -20.12 13.25
N ILE A 598 10.47 -19.74 13.54
CA ILE A 598 10.83 -18.99 14.75
C ILE A 598 11.52 -17.69 14.30
N ASN A 599 10.91 -16.54 14.64
CA ASN A 599 11.29 -15.21 14.18
C ASN A 599 11.23 -15.03 12.66
N ASN A 600 12.25 -15.49 11.94
CA ASN A 600 12.34 -15.50 10.48
C ASN A 600 13.10 -16.73 9.95
N LEU A 601 13.35 -17.74 10.78
CA LEU A 601 14.15 -18.91 10.44
C LEU A 601 13.31 -20.18 10.50
N LEU A 602 13.33 -20.94 9.42
CA LEU A 602 12.88 -22.32 9.35
C LEU A 602 14.11 -23.22 9.47
N THR A 603 14.06 -24.18 10.38
CA THR A 603 15.15 -25.15 10.57
C THR A 603 14.63 -26.56 10.35
N TYR A 604 15.33 -27.32 9.50
CA TYR A 604 15.02 -28.74 9.30
C TYR A 604 16.26 -29.53 8.90
N ASP A 605 16.65 -30.49 9.74
CA ASP A 605 17.74 -31.40 9.43
C ASP A 605 17.17 -32.76 9.01
N PHE A 606 17.51 -33.20 7.80
CA PHE A 606 17.14 -34.51 7.26
C PHE A 606 18.11 -35.61 7.68
N SER A 607 19.33 -35.26 8.10
CA SER A 607 20.44 -36.21 8.22
C SER A 607 20.40 -37.11 9.46
N TYR A 608 19.49 -36.86 10.40
CA TYR A 608 19.40 -37.60 11.66
C TYR A 608 18.89 -39.04 11.52
N ASP A 609 17.68 -39.23 10.99
CA ASP A 609 17.03 -40.54 10.91
C ASP A 609 15.92 -40.58 9.84
N SER A 610 15.40 -41.78 9.57
CA SER A 610 14.37 -42.01 8.56
C SER A 610 13.05 -41.29 8.85
N SER A 611 12.70 -41.02 10.10
CA SER A 611 11.45 -40.33 10.47
C SER A 611 11.42 -38.88 10.01
N ARG A 612 12.56 -38.32 9.60
CA ARG A 612 12.68 -36.97 9.04
C ARG A 612 12.16 -36.86 7.60
N PHE A 613 11.90 -37.98 6.94
CA PHE A 613 11.46 -38.02 5.54
C PHE A 613 9.98 -38.39 5.45
N CYS A 614 9.24 -37.73 4.55
CA CYS A 614 7.93 -38.21 4.13
C CYS A 614 8.07 -39.65 3.59
N GLY A 615 7.18 -40.55 4.02
CA GLY A 615 7.29 -41.98 3.70
C GLY A 615 8.45 -42.70 4.41
N GLY A 616 9.13 -42.07 5.38
CA GLY A 616 10.19 -42.70 6.15
C GLY A 616 11.40 -43.12 5.30
N GLY A 617 11.96 -44.29 5.58
CA GLY A 617 13.15 -44.81 4.88
C GLY A 617 12.91 -45.32 3.46
N PHE A 618 11.68 -45.23 2.91
CA PHE A 618 11.39 -45.75 1.57
C PHE A 618 11.91 -44.84 0.43
N GLY A 619 12.10 -43.54 0.70
CA GLY A 619 12.62 -42.55 -0.26
C GLY A 619 13.95 -41.93 0.14
N ALA A 620 14.62 -42.47 1.16
CA ALA A 620 15.88 -41.97 1.72
C ALA A 620 16.79 -43.14 2.10
N LYS A 621 18.08 -42.88 2.31
CA LYS A 621 19.06 -43.94 2.59
C LYS A 621 19.90 -43.63 3.82
N ASP A 622 20.10 -44.64 4.66
CA ASP A 622 21.15 -44.62 5.68
C ASP A 622 22.51 -44.80 4.99
N LEU A 623 23.31 -43.75 5.03
CA LEU A 623 24.62 -43.65 4.38
C LEU A 623 25.75 -44.15 5.28
N GLU A 624 25.53 -44.21 6.60
CA GLU A 624 26.53 -44.63 7.57
C GLU A 624 25.87 -45.46 8.67
N THR A 625 25.92 -46.78 8.51
CA THR A 625 25.37 -47.72 9.49
C THR A 625 26.29 -47.83 10.72
N GLY A 626 25.86 -47.28 11.87
CA GLY A 626 26.68 -47.23 13.08
C GLY A 626 26.01 -46.51 14.28
N SER A 627 26.81 -46.05 15.26
CA SER A 627 26.31 -45.39 16.49
C SER A 627 25.68 -44.00 16.26
N VAL A 628 25.90 -43.41 15.08
CA VAL A 628 25.23 -42.20 14.60
C VAL A 628 24.86 -42.45 13.14
N SER A 629 23.59 -42.73 12.85
CA SER A 629 23.12 -42.86 11.47
C SER A 629 23.20 -41.52 10.76
N VAL A 630 23.61 -41.54 9.49
CA VAL A 630 23.61 -40.34 8.61
C VAL A 630 22.71 -40.63 7.42
N TRP A 631 21.63 -39.87 7.29
CA TRP A 631 20.64 -40.08 6.24
C TRP A 631 20.79 -39.09 5.08
N GLY A 632 20.44 -39.55 3.87
CA GLY A 632 20.55 -38.73 2.66
C GLY A 632 19.67 -39.16 1.50
N MET A 633 19.75 -38.38 0.42
CA MET A 633 19.04 -38.60 -0.83
C MET A 633 19.66 -39.77 -1.59
N ILE A 634 18.83 -40.60 -2.20
CA ILE A 634 19.25 -41.78 -2.97
C ILE A 634 19.75 -41.34 -4.34
N ALA A 635 20.94 -41.79 -4.74
CA ALA A 635 21.52 -41.50 -6.06
C ALA A 635 20.84 -42.30 -7.17
N SER A 636 20.98 -41.85 -8.42
CA SER A 636 20.60 -42.53 -9.66
C SER A 636 19.23 -42.23 -10.26
N ASP A 637 18.61 -41.11 -9.89
CA ASP A 637 17.42 -40.54 -10.55
C ASP A 637 17.86 -39.59 -11.69
N GLY A 638 18.55 -40.15 -12.68
CA GLY A 638 19.25 -39.41 -13.74
C GLY A 638 18.32 -38.75 -14.77
N ASN A 639 17.09 -39.27 -14.97
CA ASN A 639 16.08 -38.59 -15.78
C ASN A 639 15.22 -37.62 -14.93
N SER A 640 15.33 -37.70 -13.60
CA SER A 640 14.66 -36.84 -12.62
C SER A 640 13.14 -37.01 -12.57
N ASP A 641 12.64 -38.19 -12.90
CA ASP A 641 11.21 -38.53 -12.85
C ASP A 641 10.75 -39.01 -11.46
N GLY A 642 11.70 -39.16 -10.52
CA GLY A 642 11.44 -39.64 -9.17
C GLY A 642 11.32 -41.16 -9.05
N LEU A 643 11.71 -41.92 -10.07
CA LEU A 643 11.69 -43.37 -10.12
C LEU A 643 13.04 -43.91 -10.62
N ILE A 644 13.84 -44.50 -9.75
CA ILE A 644 15.10 -45.12 -10.18
C ILE A 644 14.80 -46.44 -10.90
N ASN A 645 14.93 -46.44 -12.22
CA ASN A 645 14.60 -47.57 -13.06
C ASN A 645 15.50 -47.66 -14.31
N THR A 646 15.13 -48.48 -15.31
CA THR A 646 15.96 -48.69 -16.51
C THR A 646 16.02 -47.45 -17.42
N GLU A 647 15.07 -46.53 -17.30
CA GLU A 647 15.06 -45.26 -18.01
C GLU A 647 16.23 -44.35 -17.59
N ASP A 648 16.56 -44.24 -16.30
CA ASP A 648 17.75 -43.50 -15.84
C ASP A 648 19.02 -44.01 -16.50
N LEU A 649 19.13 -45.33 -16.62
CA LEU A 649 20.27 -45.94 -17.29
C LEU A 649 20.30 -45.59 -18.78
N ASN A 650 19.15 -45.67 -19.46
CA ASN A 650 19.07 -45.51 -20.91
C ASN A 650 19.13 -44.05 -21.36
N LEU A 651 18.59 -43.13 -20.56
CA LEU A 651 18.43 -41.71 -20.90
C LEU A 651 19.54 -40.84 -20.31
N ALA A 652 20.13 -41.21 -19.17
CA ALA A 652 21.23 -40.47 -18.56
C ALA A 652 22.56 -41.23 -18.67
N TRP A 653 22.72 -42.37 -17.99
CA TRP A 653 24.03 -43.02 -17.86
C TRP A 653 24.62 -43.53 -19.19
N ARG A 654 23.86 -44.26 -20.01
CA ARG A 654 24.36 -44.85 -21.29
C ARG A 654 24.86 -43.81 -22.29
N PRO A 655 24.12 -42.72 -22.61
CA PRO A 655 24.60 -41.72 -23.55
C PRO A 655 25.78 -40.90 -23.00
N GLU A 656 25.95 -40.84 -21.68
CA GLU A 656 26.97 -40.02 -21.02
C GLU A 656 28.22 -40.81 -20.57
N ASN A 657 28.17 -42.15 -20.60
CA ASN A 657 29.28 -43.01 -20.19
C ASN A 657 30.55 -42.77 -21.01
N GLY A 658 31.65 -42.46 -20.30
CA GLY A 658 32.96 -42.15 -20.87
C GLY A 658 33.28 -40.66 -20.99
N PHE A 659 32.40 -39.75 -20.54
CA PHE A 659 32.65 -38.31 -20.53
C PHE A 659 33.02 -37.78 -19.14
N ASP A 660 33.98 -36.82 -19.09
CA ASP A 660 34.42 -36.12 -17.87
C ASP A 660 33.86 -34.67 -17.85
N LYS A 661 32.59 -34.52 -17.43
CA LYS A 661 31.81 -33.26 -17.45
C LYS A 661 30.72 -33.26 -16.39
N TYR A 662 30.08 -32.12 -16.17
CA TYR A 662 28.87 -31.99 -15.36
C TYR A 662 27.64 -32.62 -16.05
N LEU A 663 27.36 -33.89 -15.75
CA LEU A 663 26.36 -34.72 -16.44
C LEU A 663 25.37 -35.37 -15.46
N LYS A 664 24.21 -35.84 -15.95
CA LYS A 664 23.14 -36.37 -15.08
C LYS A 664 23.44 -37.80 -14.61
N GLY A 665 24.10 -38.60 -15.44
CA GLY A 665 24.52 -39.97 -15.18
C GLY A 665 25.74 -40.13 -14.27
N ASP A 666 26.37 -39.00 -13.87
CA ASP A 666 27.46 -38.95 -12.88
C ASP A 666 26.86 -39.04 -11.47
N TYR A 667 26.53 -40.26 -11.04
CA TYR A 667 25.78 -40.52 -9.82
C TYR A 667 26.64 -40.39 -8.56
N ASN A 668 27.97 -40.47 -8.67
CA ASN A 668 28.89 -40.25 -7.55
C ASN A 668 29.47 -38.83 -7.48
N LEU A 669 29.21 -37.99 -8.49
CA LEU A 669 29.66 -36.60 -8.58
C LEU A 669 31.19 -36.46 -8.59
N ASP A 670 31.89 -37.38 -9.28
CA ASP A 670 33.34 -37.30 -9.48
C ASP A 670 33.73 -36.63 -10.81
N GLY A 671 32.73 -36.26 -11.62
CA GLY A 671 32.87 -35.65 -12.93
C GLY A 671 32.94 -36.65 -14.07
N TYR A 672 33.10 -37.95 -13.82
CA TYR A 672 33.37 -38.95 -14.85
C TYR A 672 32.35 -40.09 -14.83
N VAL A 673 31.39 -40.06 -15.76
CA VAL A 673 30.36 -41.09 -15.89
C VAL A 673 30.98 -42.40 -16.36
N ASN A 674 30.97 -43.43 -15.50
CA ASN A 674 31.61 -44.70 -15.78
C ASN A 674 30.92 -45.91 -15.11
N ALA A 675 31.55 -47.08 -15.16
CA ALA A 675 30.97 -48.31 -14.62
C ALA A 675 30.71 -48.25 -13.10
N VAL A 676 31.40 -47.39 -12.34
CA VAL A 676 31.22 -47.16 -10.91
C VAL A 676 29.82 -46.61 -10.63
N ASP A 677 29.37 -45.58 -11.36
CA ASP A 677 28.03 -44.99 -11.23
C ASP A 677 26.93 -46.05 -11.36
N LYS A 678 27.05 -46.87 -12.41
CA LYS A 678 26.10 -47.94 -12.68
C LYS A 678 26.16 -49.05 -11.63
N ASN A 679 27.37 -49.52 -11.31
CA ASN A 679 27.53 -50.74 -10.53
C ASN A 679 27.32 -50.54 -9.03
N LEU A 680 27.71 -49.37 -8.49
CA LEU A 680 27.58 -49.08 -7.07
C LEU A 680 26.27 -48.38 -6.72
N PHE A 681 25.76 -47.51 -7.60
CA PHE A 681 24.60 -46.68 -7.29
C PHE A 681 23.35 -47.19 -8.02
N TRP A 682 23.32 -47.16 -9.36
CA TRP A 682 22.10 -47.50 -10.08
C TRP A 682 21.60 -48.92 -9.79
N ARG A 683 22.49 -49.92 -9.83
CA ARG A 683 22.11 -51.32 -9.55
C ARG A 683 21.58 -51.53 -8.13
N SER A 684 22.14 -50.82 -7.15
CA SER A 684 21.75 -50.99 -5.74
C SER A 684 20.46 -50.24 -5.40
N ASN A 685 20.14 -49.20 -6.17
CA ASN A 685 18.98 -48.34 -5.93
C ASN A 685 17.81 -48.59 -6.89
N ASN A 686 17.98 -49.41 -7.93
CA ASN A 686 16.93 -49.74 -8.90
C ASN A 686 15.66 -50.27 -8.21
N GLY A 687 14.52 -49.64 -8.54
CA GLY A 687 13.23 -49.87 -7.92
C GLY A 687 12.86 -48.90 -6.80
N SER A 688 13.77 -47.99 -6.41
CA SER A 688 13.47 -46.94 -5.42
C SER A 688 12.68 -45.81 -6.06
N ASN A 689 11.84 -45.14 -5.28
CA ASN A 689 11.06 -43.99 -5.72
C ASN A 689 11.03 -42.86 -4.69
N SER A 690 10.84 -41.64 -5.18
CA SER A 690 10.68 -40.47 -4.33
C SER A 690 9.32 -40.51 -3.62
N GLN A 691 9.32 -40.09 -2.36
CA GLN A 691 8.10 -39.87 -1.56
C GLN A 691 7.74 -38.37 -1.48
N ALA A 692 8.33 -37.56 -2.36
CA ALA A 692 8.23 -36.10 -2.36
C ALA A 692 7.43 -35.52 -3.55
N GLN A 693 6.77 -36.38 -4.33
CA GLN A 693 6.01 -35.99 -5.52
C GLN A 693 4.87 -35.02 -5.19
#